data_AF-A0A9D2Q4Q1-F1
#
_entry.id   AF-A0A9D2Q4Q1-F1
#
_cell.length_a   1.000
_cell.length_b   1.000
_cell.length_c   1.000
_cell.angle_alpha   90.00
_cell.angle_beta   90.00
_cell.angle_gamma   90.00
#
_symmetry.space_group_name_H-M   'P 1'
#
loop_
_entity.id
_entity.type
_entity.pdbx_description
1 polymer ?
#
loop_
_entity_poly.entity_id
_entity_poly.type
_entity_poly.pdbx_seq_one_letter_code
_entity_poly.pdbx_strand_id
1 'polypeptide(L)'
;MQALKRAAGPPVLLLCAAGYLAAVGIAGGSVASMLICAVYAAFCVYAPGAGFARLCGAKRFGLGQTAAIVFGAALFTLLSAAASVTGVWLVLWLPLLWTVWDMFQHRRELSWKTPRANLILPLVTLLTIAAAVVPQTHAAAAGQIVPNHDFYWNLGNVESFLNGFPPSDLRFSGYTLTYHWLTELFCAGFTMASGGAAYDITAFFVPAVMLLALLAVLFECGALFLGAKQRFVTLFVWLMLFGGCASLWKVIERGYSPFWNLNMRHLLTNINGVATGTLFLAAFSACVWMLWQKTPPRWVYGIGTASFLLLTLAKGPVGGIAAPALAAACVWECGVSLYKKQPLQKPLRRAAFAVWILLIFGLVYLWLFSAGAGTSVHFDVDGTLSKSYFANILAALQVRFPAFYPAFLPLFWGLQTLCFAPFGALFALAGGALWLWRRGASSPVWVFAAAGAAGGFLAFYLFDHEAMSQMYFAFAGLFFCNLIGVKALSVLWPRRAVRAVGIAALTVCFATGACTAVWLGMQAVEPGQSPRDLTLSAAEEQAMEVLRREMQPGEQFITNRIHTGAALEGLSNVYSGLSGRQCYMEGFKYAISNLGVTSEEAAARVETAKTLFSAQTGAQAAQALPEGVQVIVYSKHASQSGWDVLEGEPCLAESWADDGALSLVFENEDVMIFRAA
;
A
#
# COMPACT_ATOMS: atom_id res chain seq x y z
N MET A 1 6.94 37.21 -8.19
CA MET A 1 7.50 36.14 -7.31
C MET A 1 7.36 36.40 -5.79
N GLN A 2 7.31 37.64 -5.29
CA GLN A 2 7.01 37.91 -3.87
C GLN A 2 5.50 37.90 -3.55
N ALA A 3 4.61 38.16 -4.52
CA ALA A 3 3.16 38.02 -4.35
C ALA A 3 2.69 36.56 -4.20
N LEU A 4 3.33 35.62 -4.91
CA LEU A 4 3.11 34.16 -4.77
C LEU A 4 3.64 33.55 -3.46
N LYS A 5 4.47 34.29 -2.69
CA LYS A 5 4.96 33.84 -1.38
C LYS A 5 3.95 34.06 -0.25
N ARG A 6 2.90 34.86 -0.46
CA ARG A 6 1.91 35.23 0.57
C ARG A 6 0.53 34.58 0.39
N ALA A 7 0.32 33.82 -0.68
CA ALA A 7 -1.02 33.38 -1.10
C ALA A 7 -1.28 31.86 -1.01
N ALA A 8 -0.76 31.18 0.00
CA ALA A 8 -1.39 29.94 0.46
C ALA A 8 -1.47 29.96 1.98
N GLY A 9 -2.44 30.72 2.47
CA GLY A 9 -2.82 30.72 3.86
C GLY A 9 -3.81 29.58 4.19
N PRO A 10 -4.45 29.65 5.36
CA PRO A 10 -5.61 28.83 5.73
C PRO A 10 -6.69 28.67 4.62
N PRO A 11 -6.97 29.66 3.74
CA PRO A 11 -8.03 29.51 2.73
C PRO A 11 -7.78 28.39 1.71
N VAL A 12 -6.54 28.18 1.26
CA VAL A 12 -6.23 27.12 0.27
C VAL A 12 -6.41 25.73 0.89
N LEU A 13 -6.00 25.58 2.16
CA LEU A 13 -6.21 24.35 2.93
C LEU A 13 -7.70 24.04 3.08
N LEU A 14 -8.49 25.07 3.44
CA LEU A 14 -9.94 24.94 3.58
C LEU A 14 -10.60 24.60 2.24
N LEU A 15 -10.18 25.21 1.14
CA LEU A 15 -10.70 24.89 -0.20
C LEU A 15 -10.36 23.46 -0.62
N CYS A 16 -9.13 23.00 -0.36
CA CYS A 16 -8.74 21.62 -0.65
C CYS A 16 -9.56 20.63 0.19
N ALA A 17 -9.70 20.89 1.50
CA ALA A 17 -10.51 20.05 2.37
C ALA A 17 -11.99 20.05 1.97
N ALA A 18 -12.57 21.22 1.66
CA ALA A 18 -13.95 21.34 1.22
C ALA A 18 -14.18 20.63 -0.12
N GLY A 19 -13.29 20.83 -1.10
CA GLY A 19 -13.37 20.14 -2.39
C GLY A 19 -13.22 18.63 -2.26
N TYR A 20 -12.35 18.17 -1.36
CA TYR A 20 -12.21 16.75 -1.04
C TYR A 20 -13.49 16.17 -0.43
N LEU A 21 -14.03 16.80 0.61
CA LEU A 21 -15.24 16.33 1.28
C LEU A 21 -16.46 16.37 0.35
N ALA A 22 -16.54 17.38 -0.53
CA ALA A 22 -17.57 17.43 -1.57
C ALA A 22 -17.45 16.26 -2.54
N ALA A 23 -16.24 15.94 -3.01
CA ALA A 23 -16.00 14.78 -3.88
C ALA A 23 -16.39 13.46 -3.18
N VAL A 24 -16.06 13.29 -1.90
CA VAL A 24 -16.47 12.12 -1.11
C VAL A 24 -17.99 12.01 -1.01
N GLY A 25 -18.69 13.11 -0.73
CA GLY A 25 -20.15 13.12 -0.68
C GLY A 25 -20.80 12.79 -2.03
N ILE A 26 -20.24 13.30 -3.14
CA ILE A 26 -20.68 12.97 -4.50
C ILE A 26 -20.44 11.48 -4.80
N ALA A 27 -19.33 10.92 -4.31
CA ALA A 27 -18.98 9.51 -4.48
C ALA A 27 -19.81 8.55 -3.60
N GLY A 28 -20.80 9.05 -2.85
CA GLY A 28 -21.67 8.26 -1.97
C GLY A 28 -21.12 8.02 -0.55
N GLY A 29 -19.95 8.57 -0.21
CA GLY A 29 -19.32 8.38 1.10
C GLY A 29 -19.85 9.30 2.21
N SER A 30 -19.76 8.85 3.45
CA SER A 30 -20.18 9.62 4.64
C SER A 30 -19.18 10.72 5.02
N VAL A 31 -19.52 11.97 4.69
CA VAL A 31 -18.77 13.17 5.11
C VAL A 31 -18.67 13.28 6.64
N ALA A 32 -19.72 12.86 7.36
CA ALA A 32 -19.72 12.87 8.82
C ALA A 32 -18.65 11.92 9.38
N SER A 33 -18.56 10.70 8.85
CA SER A 33 -17.53 9.73 9.22
C SER A 33 -16.14 10.28 8.94
N MET A 34 -15.93 10.93 7.79
CA MET A 34 -14.64 11.57 7.46
C MET A 34 -14.23 12.63 8.48
N LEU A 35 -15.18 13.47 8.94
CA LEU A 35 -14.91 14.50 9.94
C LEU A 35 -14.58 13.90 11.31
N ILE A 36 -15.33 12.88 11.75
CA ILE A 36 -15.06 12.18 13.02
C ILE A 36 -13.68 11.53 12.97
N CYS A 37 -13.36 10.81 11.88
CA CYS A 37 -12.05 10.21 11.67
C CYS A 37 -10.93 11.25 11.66
N ALA A 38 -11.14 12.42 11.04
CA ALA A 38 -10.16 13.50 11.02
C ALA A 38 -9.89 14.06 12.43
N VAL A 39 -10.95 14.28 13.23
CA VAL A 39 -10.84 14.70 14.63
C VAL A 39 -10.12 13.63 15.44
N TYR A 40 -10.51 12.37 15.32
CA TYR A 40 -9.88 11.26 16.03
C TYR A 40 -8.40 11.11 15.64
N ALA A 41 -8.05 11.17 14.35
CA ALA A 41 -6.66 11.14 13.90
C ALA A 41 -5.83 12.30 14.47
N ALA A 42 -6.40 13.50 14.57
CA ALA A 42 -5.72 14.65 15.15
C ALA A 42 -5.51 14.50 16.67
N PHE A 43 -6.55 14.14 17.42
CA PHE A 43 -6.56 14.19 18.89
C PHE A 43 -6.20 12.88 19.59
N CYS A 44 -6.42 11.73 18.95
CA CYS A 44 -6.16 10.41 19.54
C CYS A 44 -4.96 9.70 18.92
N VAL A 45 -4.50 10.13 17.73
CA VAL A 45 -3.31 9.53 17.07
C VAL A 45 -2.15 10.53 17.06
N TYR A 46 -2.29 11.66 16.36
CA TYR A 46 -1.19 12.61 16.19
C TYR A 46 -0.82 13.36 17.47
N ALA A 47 -1.80 13.94 18.18
CA ALA A 47 -1.52 14.76 19.36
C ALA A 47 -0.80 14.00 20.49
N PRO A 48 -1.19 12.75 20.84
CA PRO A 48 -0.43 11.95 21.80
C PRO A 48 1.01 11.71 21.34
N GLY A 49 1.18 11.33 20.07
CA GLY A 49 2.50 11.17 19.47
C GLY A 49 3.34 12.44 19.51
N ALA A 50 2.73 13.60 19.24
CA ALA A 50 3.38 14.91 19.33
C ALA A 50 3.78 15.26 20.76
N GLY A 51 2.98 14.88 21.76
CA GLY A 51 3.33 14.95 23.18
C GLY A 51 4.61 14.16 23.47
N PHE A 52 4.67 12.88 23.07
CA PHE A 52 5.89 12.06 23.22
C PHE A 52 7.10 12.63 22.46
N ALA A 53 6.88 13.13 21.24
CA ALA A 53 7.94 13.77 20.45
C ALA A 53 8.51 15.01 21.15
N ARG A 54 7.67 15.80 21.85
CA ARG A 54 8.11 16.94 22.67
C ARG A 54 8.89 16.48 23.90
N LEU A 55 8.42 15.47 24.61
CA LEU A 55 9.13 14.89 25.77
C LEU A 55 10.54 14.40 25.38
N CYS A 56 10.69 13.81 24.20
CA CYS A 56 11.99 13.40 23.67
C CYS A 56 12.84 14.57 23.11
N GLY A 57 12.28 15.77 22.98
CA GLY A 57 12.94 16.92 22.36
C GLY A 57 13.20 16.73 20.86
N ALA A 58 12.41 15.91 20.17
CA ALA A 58 12.66 15.47 18.79
C ALA A 58 12.80 16.63 17.78
N LYS A 59 12.09 17.74 18.02
CA LYS A 59 12.16 18.96 17.21
C LYS A 59 13.58 19.56 17.12
N ARG A 60 14.38 19.44 18.19
CA ARG A 60 15.78 19.93 18.22
C ARG A 60 16.68 19.17 17.24
N PHE A 61 16.27 17.97 16.86
CA PHE A 61 16.98 17.08 15.94
C PHE A 61 16.35 17.03 14.55
N GLY A 62 15.33 17.87 14.28
CA GLY A 62 14.62 17.86 13.00
C GLY A 62 13.72 16.64 12.77
N LEU A 63 13.32 15.94 13.85
CA LEU A 63 12.45 14.76 13.82
C LEU A 63 11.07 15.01 14.45
N GLY A 64 10.59 16.27 14.46
CA GLY A 64 9.40 16.63 15.22
C GLY A 64 8.14 15.91 14.72
N GLN A 65 7.90 15.99 13.40
CA GLN A 65 6.76 15.32 12.75
C GLN A 65 6.97 13.81 12.66
N THR A 66 8.19 13.39 12.35
CA THR A 66 8.57 11.97 12.24
C THR A 66 8.32 11.24 13.54
N ALA A 67 8.81 11.77 14.67
CA ALA A 67 8.58 11.17 15.97
C ALA A 67 7.10 11.19 16.35
N ALA A 68 6.39 12.29 16.08
CA ALA A 68 4.96 12.41 16.39
C ALA A 68 4.13 11.34 15.66
N ILE A 69 4.35 11.18 14.35
CA ILE A 69 3.65 10.20 13.53
C ILE A 69 4.01 8.78 13.96
N VAL A 70 5.29 8.46 14.19
CA VAL A 70 5.69 7.10 14.57
C VAL A 70 5.14 6.71 15.95
N PHE A 71 5.21 7.59 16.95
CA PHE A 71 4.64 7.30 18.26
C PHE A 71 3.12 7.16 18.22
N GLY A 72 2.45 8.08 17.51
CA GLY A 72 1.00 8.02 17.34
C GLY A 72 0.56 6.74 16.62
N ALA A 73 1.23 6.40 15.53
CA ALA A 73 0.97 5.18 14.77
C ALA A 73 1.23 3.93 15.60
N ALA A 74 2.37 3.84 16.31
CA ALA A 74 2.69 2.68 17.15
C ALA A 74 1.66 2.47 18.26
N LEU A 75 1.25 3.55 18.94
CA LEU A 75 0.20 3.48 19.95
C LEU A 75 -1.13 3.05 19.31
N PHE A 76 -1.51 3.64 18.18
CA PHE A 76 -2.74 3.32 17.49
C PHE A 76 -2.79 1.88 16.99
N THR A 77 -1.66 1.32 16.51
CA THR A 77 -1.53 -0.09 16.15
C THR A 77 -1.85 -0.99 17.34
N LEU A 78 -1.22 -0.73 18.50
CA LEU A 78 -1.41 -1.53 19.71
C LEU A 78 -2.86 -1.48 20.20
N LEU A 79 -3.46 -0.28 20.23
CA LEU A 79 -4.84 -0.11 20.69
C LEU A 79 -5.84 -0.71 19.71
N SER A 80 -5.59 -0.63 18.40
CA SER A 80 -6.46 -1.25 17.38
C SER A 80 -6.40 -2.78 17.44
N ALA A 81 -5.22 -3.35 17.61
CA ALA A 81 -5.08 -4.79 17.82
C ALA A 81 -5.77 -5.23 19.13
N ALA A 82 -5.59 -4.49 20.23
CA ALA A 82 -6.25 -4.79 21.49
C ALA A 82 -7.78 -4.68 21.40
N ALA A 83 -8.30 -3.66 20.70
CA ALA A 83 -9.73 -3.48 20.47
C ALA A 83 -10.31 -4.64 19.63
N SER A 84 -9.59 -5.07 18.60
CA SER A 84 -9.95 -6.21 17.75
C SER A 84 -9.93 -7.54 18.51
N VAL A 85 -8.93 -7.77 19.37
CA VAL A 85 -8.85 -8.98 20.23
C VAL A 85 -10.00 -9.03 21.24
N THR A 86 -10.32 -7.90 21.86
CA THR A 86 -11.21 -7.87 23.03
C THR A 86 -12.66 -7.52 22.70
N GLY A 87 -12.93 -6.98 21.52
CA GLY A 87 -14.22 -6.37 21.18
C GLY A 87 -14.51 -5.05 21.94
N VAL A 88 -13.59 -4.59 22.80
CA VAL A 88 -13.79 -3.36 23.60
C VAL A 88 -13.24 -2.18 22.81
N TRP A 89 -14.08 -1.45 22.07
CA TRP A 89 -13.57 -0.36 21.21
C TRP A 89 -13.22 0.92 21.99
N LEU A 90 -13.71 1.06 23.23
CA LEU A 90 -13.46 2.23 24.09
C LEU A 90 -11.96 2.46 24.39
N VAL A 91 -11.11 1.42 24.34
CA VAL A 91 -9.66 1.57 24.54
C VAL A 91 -9.02 2.52 23.50
N LEU A 92 -9.61 2.63 22.31
CA LEU A 92 -9.15 3.55 21.25
C LEU A 92 -9.26 5.03 21.66
N TRP A 93 -10.14 5.37 22.59
CA TRP A 93 -10.35 6.75 23.04
C TRP A 93 -9.51 7.15 24.25
N LEU A 94 -8.80 6.21 24.90
CA LEU A 94 -7.92 6.51 26.03
C LEU A 94 -6.84 7.57 25.73
N PRO A 95 -6.21 7.63 24.54
CA PRO A 95 -5.23 8.65 24.22
C PRO A 95 -5.77 10.08 24.27
N LEU A 96 -7.09 10.27 24.17
CA LEU A 96 -7.72 11.58 24.30
C LEU A 96 -7.45 12.20 25.68
N LEU A 97 -7.45 11.38 26.75
CA LEU A 97 -7.15 11.84 28.11
C LEU A 97 -5.74 12.42 28.20
N TRP A 98 -4.78 11.75 27.58
CA TRP A 98 -3.41 12.24 27.47
C TRP A 98 -3.34 13.55 26.69
N THR A 99 -4.03 13.64 25.54
CA THR A 99 -4.07 14.87 24.74
C THR A 99 -4.66 16.04 25.53
N VAL A 100 -5.75 15.82 26.25
CA VAL A 100 -6.38 16.85 27.10
C VAL A 100 -5.42 17.31 28.19
N TRP A 101 -4.79 16.39 28.93
CA TRP A 101 -3.76 16.71 29.92
C TRP A 101 -2.66 17.55 29.28
N ASP A 102 -2.06 17.03 28.21
CA ASP A 102 -0.91 17.63 27.54
C ASP A 102 -1.22 19.04 27.00
N MET A 103 -2.43 19.26 26.47
CA MET A 103 -2.94 20.59 26.11
C MET A 103 -3.03 21.53 27.31
N PHE A 104 -3.46 21.06 28.47
CA PHE A 104 -3.51 21.87 29.70
C PHE A 104 -2.12 22.28 30.19
N GLN A 105 -1.13 21.42 30.06
CA GLN A 105 0.26 21.70 30.48
C GLN A 105 1.01 22.58 29.49
N HIS A 106 0.74 22.42 28.19
CA HIS A 106 1.50 23.05 27.11
C HIS A 106 0.66 24.00 26.24
N ARG A 107 -0.28 24.74 26.86
CA ARG A 107 -1.28 25.63 26.22
C ARG A 107 -0.76 26.58 25.13
N ARG A 108 0.56 26.78 25.00
CA ARG A 108 1.22 27.71 24.05
C ARG A 108 2.02 27.05 22.92
N GLU A 109 2.14 25.72 22.85
CA GLU A 109 3.08 25.07 21.91
C GLU A 109 2.46 24.27 20.75
N LEU A 110 1.12 24.18 20.66
CA LEU A 110 0.43 23.58 19.51
C LEU A 110 0.49 24.50 18.29
N SER A 111 1.68 24.67 17.71
CA SER A 111 1.85 25.27 16.39
C SER A 111 2.03 24.17 15.35
N TRP A 112 0.97 23.83 14.63
CA TRP A 112 1.13 23.11 13.37
C TRP A 112 1.71 24.10 12.35
N LYS A 113 3.03 24.04 12.14
CA LYS A 113 3.63 24.74 11.01
C LYS A 113 3.40 23.88 9.78
N THR A 114 2.38 24.22 8.99
CA THR A 114 2.25 23.66 7.65
C THR A 114 3.55 23.93 6.91
N PRO A 115 4.19 22.90 6.32
CA PRO A 115 5.22 23.14 5.32
C PRO A 115 4.64 24.13 4.31
N ARG A 116 5.43 25.08 3.82
CA ARG A 116 5.02 25.97 2.72
C ARG A 116 4.80 25.12 1.46
N ALA A 117 3.66 24.45 1.41
CA ALA A 117 3.25 23.47 0.42
C ALA A 117 2.25 24.11 -0.55
N ASN A 118 2.53 25.35 -0.95
CA ASN A 118 1.60 26.23 -1.68
C ASN A 118 1.11 25.65 -3.02
N LEU A 119 1.76 24.60 -3.54
CA LEU A 119 1.37 23.88 -4.77
C LEU A 119 1.29 22.36 -4.61
N ILE A 120 1.99 21.76 -3.64
CA ILE A 120 1.96 20.31 -3.44
C ILE A 120 0.61 19.87 -2.92
N LEU A 121 0.07 20.60 -1.94
CA LEU A 121 -1.13 20.15 -1.26
C LEU A 121 -2.38 20.18 -2.16
N PRO A 122 -2.68 21.27 -2.90
CA PRO A 122 -3.80 21.26 -3.84
C PRO A 122 -3.67 20.15 -4.89
N LEU A 123 -2.46 19.93 -5.41
CA LEU A 123 -2.21 18.89 -6.39
C LEU A 123 -2.41 17.50 -5.79
N VAL A 124 -1.86 17.25 -4.60
CA VAL A 124 -2.06 16.00 -3.86
C VAL A 124 -3.55 15.76 -3.58
N THR A 125 -4.30 16.78 -3.17
CA THR A 125 -5.75 16.65 -2.97
C THR A 125 -6.47 16.29 -4.27
N LEU A 126 -6.20 16.98 -5.37
CA LEU A 126 -6.79 16.67 -6.68
C LEU A 126 -6.43 15.24 -7.12
N LEU A 127 -5.19 14.81 -6.88
CA LEU A 127 -4.75 13.45 -7.17
C LEU A 127 -5.46 12.41 -6.32
N THR A 128 -5.61 12.64 -5.01
CA THR A 128 -6.33 11.72 -4.13
C THR A 128 -7.79 11.62 -4.56
N ILE A 129 -8.42 12.73 -4.98
CA ILE A 129 -9.76 12.68 -5.57
C ILE A 129 -9.74 11.78 -6.81
N ALA A 130 -8.89 12.08 -7.78
CA ALA A 130 -8.84 11.38 -9.07
C ALA A 130 -8.47 9.89 -8.96
N ALA A 131 -7.58 9.52 -8.04
CA ALA A 131 -7.01 8.17 -7.97
C ALA A 131 -7.57 7.31 -6.83
N ALA A 132 -8.18 7.89 -5.79
CA ALA A 132 -8.76 7.15 -4.68
C ALA A 132 -10.28 7.36 -4.57
N VAL A 133 -10.77 8.60 -4.67
CA VAL A 133 -12.21 8.87 -4.47
C VAL A 133 -13.03 8.44 -5.69
N VAL A 134 -12.75 8.98 -6.87
CA VAL A 134 -13.57 8.70 -8.07
C VAL A 134 -13.57 7.22 -8.44
N PRO A 135 -12.41 6.49 -8.47
CA PRO A 135 -12.41 5.07 -8.82
C PRO A 135 -13.10 4.16 -7.80
N GLN A 136 -13.35 4.64 -6.59
CA GLN A 136 -14.01 3.91 -5.51
C GLN A 136 -15.35 4.57 -5.15
N THR A 137 -15.99 5.18 -6.13
CA THR A 137 -17.37 5.67 -5.97
C THR A 137 -18.27 4.48 -5.69
N HIS A 138 -19.18 4.61 -4.73
CA HIS A 138 -20.18 3.57 -4.45
C HIS A 138 -21.02 3.31 -5.71
N ALA A 139 -21.33 2.04 -5.99
CA ALA A 139 -22.22 1.68 -7.08
C ALA A 139 -23.60 2.31 -6.88
N ALA A 140 -24.07 2.46 -5.64
CA ALA A 140 -25.28 3.21 -5.31
C ALA A 140 -25.27 4.67 -5.80
N ALA A 141 -24.09 5.29 -5.92
CA ALA A 141 -23.93 6.66 -6.42
C ALA A 141 -23.64 6.74 -7.93
N ALA A 142 -22.97 5.72 -8.49
CA ALA A 142 -22.57 5.67 -9.90
C ALA A 142 -23.48 4.81 -10.81
N GLY A 143 -24.44 4.08 -10.23
CA GLY A 143 -25.26 3.06 -10.91
C GLY A 143 -24.55 1.72 -11.04
N GLN A 144 -23.46 1.68 -11.82
CA GLN A 144 -22.60 0.51 -12.00
C GLN A 144 -21.12 0.92 -12.06
N ILE A 145 -20.27 0.13 -11.43
CA ILE A 145 -18.81 0.33 -11.43
C ILE A 145 -18.07 -0.95 -11.82
N VAL A 146 -16.85 -0.82 -12.33
CA VAL A 146 -15.92 -1.95 -12.44
C VAL A 146 -15.16 -2.08 -11.11
N PRO A 147 -15.32 -3.18 -10.35
CA PRO A 147 -14.69 -3.33 -9.05
C PRO A 147 -13.16 -3.36 -9.15
N ASN A 148 -12.49 -2.57 -8.31
CA ASN A 148 -11.04 -2.71 -8.15
C ASN A 148 -10.72 -3.88 -7.21
N HIS A 149 -10.24 -5.00 -7.77
CA HIS A 149 -10.01 -6.23 -7.01
C HIS A 149 -9.06 -6.06 -5.81
N ASP A 150 -7.98 -5.29 -5.95
CA ASP A 150 -7.06 -5.00 -4.84
C ASP A 150 -7.75 -4.20 -3.73
N PHE A 151 -8.65 -3.27 -4.08
CA PHE A 151 -9.39 -2.50 -3.09
C PHE A 151 -10.33 -3.39 -2.28
N TYR A 152 -11.13 -4.23 -2.95
CA TYR A 152 -12.06 -5.14 -2.28
C TYR A 152 -11.33 -6.22 -1.48
N TRP A 153 -10.16 -6.68 -1.94
CA TRP A 153 -9.28 -7.51 -1.13
C TRP A 153 -8.85 -6.79 0.16
N ASN A 154 -8.39 -5.54 0.08
CA ASN A 154 -8.01 -4.80 1.28
C ASN A 154 -9.22 -4.50 2.17
N LEU A 155 -10.40 -4.22 1.61
CA LEU A 155 -11.63 -4.05 2.37
C LEU A 155 -12.01 -5.33 3.14
N GLY A 156 -11.90 -6.51 2.51
CA GLY A 156 -12.06 -7.79 3.19
C GLY A 156 -11.09 -7.97 4.36
N ASN A 157 -9.82 -7.55 4.21
CA ASN A 157 -8.85 -7.59 5.31
C ASN A 157 -9.24 -6.66 6.47
N VAL A 158 -9.81 -5.49 6.16
CA VAL A 158 -10.31 -4.55 7.18
C VAL A 158 -11.45 -5.19 7.96
N GLU A 159 -12.42 -5.77 7.27
CA GLU A 159 -13.54 -6.49 7.88
C GLU A 159 -13.07 -7.70 8.70
N SER A 160 -12.04 -8.42 8.26
CA SER A 160 -11.40 -9.48 9.06
C SER A 160 -10.96 -8.99 10.44
N PHE A 161 -10.31 -7.81 10.51
CA PHE A 161 -9.89 -7.20 11.78
C PHE A 161 -11.07 -6.70 12.62
N LEU A 162 -12.21 -6.39 12.01
CA LEU A 162 -13.44 -6.05 12.74
C LEU A 162 -14.10 -7.29 13.34
N ASN A 163 -13.94 -8.46 12.69
CA ASN A 163 -14.49 -9.73 13.14
C ASN A 163 -13.63 -10.41 14.23
N GLY A 164 -12.33 -10.10 14.31
CA GLY A 164 -11.48 -10.54 15.42
C GLY A 164 -9.99 -10.54 15.11
N PHE A 165 -9.20 -10.96 16.10
CA PHE A 165 -7.75 -11.11 16.00
C PHE A 165 -7.28 -12.41 16.65
N PRO A 166 -6.44 -13.24 15.99
CA PRO A 166 -5.90 -13.03 14.65
C PRO A 166 -7.00 -13.04 13.57
N PRO A 167 -6.86 -12.22 12.51
CA PRO A 167 -7.90 -12.05 11.51
C PRO A 167 -8.08 -13.31 10.65
N SER A 168 -9.31 -13.83 10.53
CA SER A 168 -9.62 -14.88 9.54
C SER A 168 -9.78 -14.28 8.15
N ASP A 169 -9.37 -14.99 7.10
CA ASP A 169 -9.62 -14.57 5.73
C ASP A 169 -11.11 -14.72 5.40
N LEU A 170 -11.80 -13.61 5.09
CA LEU A 170 -13.25 -13.66 4.83
C LEU A 170 -13.62 -14.22 3.46
N ARG A 171 -12.68 -14.40 2.54
CA ARG A 171 -12.95 -14.89 1.17
C ARG A 171 -12.73 -16.39 1.06
N PHE A 172 -11.83 -16.93 1.86
CA PHE A 172 -11.48 -18.35 1.83
C PHE A 172 -11.44 -18.90 3.26
N SER A 173 -12.50 -19.60 3.67
CA SER A 173 -12.69 -20.01 5.06
C SER A 173 -11.63 -21.01 5.54
N GLY A 174 -11.32 -20.96 6.84
CA GLY A 174 -10.32 -21.85 7.47
C GLY A 174 -8.89 -21.31 7.47
N TYR A 175 -8.65 -20.14 6.88
CA TYR A 175 -7.32 -19.52 6.81
C TYR A 175 -7.24 -18.25 7.64
N THR A 176 -6.05 -18.00 8.20
CA THR A 176 -5.72 -16.74 8.87
C THR A 176 -5.08 -15.78 7.86
N LEU A 177 -5.51 -14.53 7.87
CA LEU A 177 -4.90 -13.48 7.07
C LEU A 177 -3.48 -13.21 7.57
N THR A 178 -2.50 -13.39 6.69
CA THR A 178 -1.06 -13.28 6.98
C THR A 178 -0.36 -12.18 6.16
N TYR A 179 -1.15 -11.40 5.41
CA TYR A 179 -0.67 -10.44 4.42
C TYR A 179 -1.30 -9.05 4.63
N HIS A 180 -0.54 -7.97 4.42
CA HIS A 180 -0.94 -6.56 4.59
C HIS A 180 -1.78 -6.27 5.85
N TRP A 181 -1.09 -6.14 6.98
CA TRP A 181 -1.75 -5.94 8.28
C TRP A 181 -1.89 -4.48 8.66
N LEU A 182 -0.84 -3.66 8.50
CA LEU A 182 -0.82 -2.38 9.22
C LEU A 182 -1.85 -1.38 8.70
N THR A 183 -1.98 -1.24 7.38
CA THR A 183 -2.87 -0.20 6.82
C THR A 183 -4.33 -0.59 7.02
N GLU A 184 -4.61 -1.87 6.90
CA GLU A 184 -5.90 -2.51 7.06
C GLU A 184 -6.33 -2.46 8.54
N LEU A 185 -5.41 -2.75 9.47
CA LEU A 185 -5.63 -2.56 10.91
C LEU A 185 -5.86 -1.09 11.27
N PHE A 186 -5.20 -0.14 10.59
CA PHE A 186 -5.52 1.28 10.76
C PHE A 186 -6.92 1.62 10.28
N CYS A 187 -7.34 1.11 9.12
CA CYS A 187 -8.71 1.29 8.63
C CYS A 187 -9.71 0.73 9.65
N ALA A 188 -9.50 -0.50 10.13
CA ALA A 188 -10.35 -1.13 11.14
C ALA A 188 -10.38 -0.32 12.45
N GLY A 189 -9.22 0.17 12.92
CA GLY A 189 -9.13 1.05 14.07
C GLY A 189 -9.94 2.33 13.92
N PHE A 190 -9.90 2.97 12.76
CA PHE A 190 -10.72 4.15 12.48
C PHE A 190 -12.21 3.80 12.38
N THR A 191 -12.56 2.63 11.83
CA THR A 191 -13.94 2.11 11.80
C THR A 191 -14.47 1.90 13.22
N MET A 192 -13.74 1.18 14.07
CA MET A 192 -14.10 0.94 15.47
C MET A 192 -14.23 2.25 16.26
N ALA A 193 -13.34 3.23 16.02
CA ALA A 193 -13.36 4.49 16.75
C ALA A 193 -14.51 5.42 16.30
N SER A 194 -14.81 5.47 15.01
CA SER A 194 -15.78 6.42 14.43
C SER A 194 -17.20 5.86 14.27
N GLY A 195 -17.35 4.53 14.21
CA GLY A 195 -18.59 3.88 13.79
C GLY A 195 -18.93 4.04 12.30
N GLY A 196 -18.03 4.61 11.49
CA GLY A 196 -18.21 4.75 10.05
C GLY A 196 -18.01 3.44 9.29
N ALA A 197 -18.56 3.34 8.08
CA ALA A 197 -18.40 2.16 7.24
C ALA A 197 -16.92 1.91 6.88
N ALA A 198 -16.51 0.64 6.92
CA ALA A 198 -15.15 0.22 6.56
C ALA A 198 -14.78 0.64 5.14
N TYR A 199 -15.73 0.55 4.19
CA TYR A 199 -15.57 1.00 2.82
C TYR A 199 -15.10 2.47 2.75
N ASP A 200 -15.87 3.38 3.34
CA ASP A 200 -15.60 4.83 3.28
C ASP A 200 -14.23 5.18 3.88
N ILE A 201 -13.89 4.52 4.98
CA ILE A 201 -12.62 4.76 5.67
C ILE A 201 -11.44 4.26 4.83
N THR A 202 -11.59 3.09 4.21
CA THR A 202 -10.57 2.47 3.36
C THR A 202 -10.40 3.22 2.04
N ALA A 203 -11.50 3.65 1.42
CA ALA A 203 -11.51 4.35 0.12
C ALA A 203 -11.14 5.83 0.25
N PHE A 204 -11.72 6.51 1.24
CA PHE A 204 -11.74 7.98 1.27
C PHE A 204 -10.97 8.58 2.46
N PHE A 205 -10.78 7.90 3.58
CA PHE A 205 -10.08 8.51 4.71
C PHE A 205 -8.58 8.19 4.72
N VAL A 206 -8.25 6.90 4.78
CA VAL A 206 -6.89 6.42 5.01
C VAL A 206 -5.90 6.84 3.92
N PRO A 207 -6.24 6.78 2.60
CA PRO A 207 -5.34 7.25 1.55
C PRO A 207 -4.92 8.71 1.75
N ALA A 208 -5.86 9.59 2.08
CA ALA A 208 -5.60 11.01 2.27
C ALA A 208 -4.70 11.27 3.48
N VAL A 209 -5.02 10.70 4.65
CA VAL A 209 -4.26 10.96 5.88
C VAL A 209 -2.86 10.32 5.82
N MET A 210 -2.71 9.14 5.22
CA MET A 210 -1.40 8.50 5.04
C MET A 210 -0.52 9.32 4.10
N LEU A 211 -1.07 9.89 3.04
CA LEU A 211 -0.33 10.74 2.11
C LEU A 211 0.12 12.05 2.76
N LEU A 212 -0.71 12.66 3.62
CA LEU A 212 -0.33 13.84 4.42
C LEU A 212 0.79 13.51 5.42
N ALA A 213 0.69 12.38 6.11
CA ALA A 213 1.73 11.90 7.02
C ALA A 213 3.04 11.62 6.27
N LEU A 214 2.96 10.93 5.12
CA LEU A 214 4.09 10.66 4.24
C LEU A 214 4.80 11.94 3.82
N LEU A 215 4.05 12.95 3.38
CA LEU A 215 4.61 14.26 3.02
C LEU A 215 5.41 14.87 4.17
N ALA A 216 4.83 14.91 5.38
CA ALA A 216 5.49 15.50 6.54
C ALA A 216 6.83 14.81 6.85
N VAL A 217 6.85 13.48 6.83
CA VAL A 217 8.05 12.69 7.11
C VAL A 217 9.07 12.76 5.96
N LEU A 218 8.65 12.75 4.70
CA LEU A 218 9.55 12.94 3.55
C LEU A 218 10.24 14.30 3.58
N PHE A 219 9.54 15.36 3.99
CA PHE A 219 10.14 16.69 4.15
C PHE A 219 11.21 16.72 5.24
N GLU A 220 10.95 16.11 6.41
CA GLU A 220 11.95 16.02 7.49
C GLU A 220 13.13 15.13 7.09
N CYS A 221 12.87 13.94 6.56
CA CYS A 221 13.90 13.01 6.09
C CYS A 221 14.77 13.66 4.99
N GLY A 222 14.15 14.28 3.98
CA GLY A 222 14.86 15.00 2.93
C GLY A 222 15.68 16.16 3.47
N ALA A 223 15.17 16.91 4.44
CA ALA A 223 15.91 18.01 5.08
C ALA A 223 17.17 17.53 5.80
N LEU A 224 17.12 16.36 6.46
CA LEU A 224 18.29 15.76 7.10
C LEU A 224 19.38 15.41 6.09
N PHE A 225 19.06 14.65 5.05
CA PHE A 225 20.05 14.17 4.06
C PHE A 225 20.56 15.28 3.11
N LEU A 226 19.70 16.23 2.74
CA LEU A 226 19.99 17.26 1.74
C LEU A 226 20.41 18.60 2.37
N GLY A 227 20.57 18.65 3.70
CA GLY A 227 21.09 19.78 4.44
C GLY A 227 20.16 20.99 4.46
N ALA A 228 18.85 20.76 4.63
CA ALA A 228 17.79 21.76 4.69
C ALA A 228 17.71 22.73 3.47
N LYS A 229 18.32 22.37 2.35
CA LYS A 229 18.25 23.13 1.09
C LYS A 229 16.87 22.93 0.47
N GLN A 230 15.92 23.79 0.84
CA GLN A 230 14.50 23.68 0.51
C GLN A 230 14.20 23.22 -0.93
N ARG A 231 14.82 23.83 -1.95
CA ARG A 231 14.60 23.43 -3.35
C ARG A 231 14.87 21.95 -3.65
N PHE A 232 15.89 21.36 -3.01
CA PHE A 232 16.25 19.96 -3.21
C PHE A 232 15.40 19.02 -2.36
N VAL A 233 15.01 19.46 -1.16
CA VAL A 233 14.03 18.71 -0.34
C VAL A 233 12.69 18.64 -1.07
N THR A 234 12.20 19.78 -1.57
CA THR A 234 11.02 19.85 -2.42
C THR A 234 11.20 18.94 -3.64
N LEU A 235 12.30 19.03 -4.37
CA LEU A 235 12.55 18.17 -5.53
C LEU A 235 12.47 16.66 -5.19
N PHE A 236 13.07 16.24 -4.07
CA PHE A 236 13.01 14.86 -3.60
C PHE A 236 11.56 14.42 -3.33
N VAL A 237 10.79 15.22 -2.60
CA VAL A 237 9.36 14.94 -2.33
C VAL A 237 8.56 14.85 -3.64
N TRP A 238 8.79 15.79 -4.56
CA TRP A 238 8.11 15.82 -5.85
C TRP A 238 8.44 14.60 -6.71
N LEU A 239 9.69 14.13 -6.70
CA LEU A 239 10.07 12.90 -7.40
C LEU A 239 9.46 11.65 -6.80
N MET A 240 9.29 11.62 -5.48
CA MET A 240 8.61 10.49 -4.83
C MET A 240 7.12 10.44 -5.19
N LEU A 241 6.46 11.58 -5.38
CA LEU A 241 5.03 11.62 -5.69
C LEU A 241 4.72 11.57 -7.18
N PHE A 242 5.46 12.31 -8.00
CA PHE A 242 5.18 12.58 -9.40
C PHE A 242 6.31 12.12 -10.33
N GLY A 243 7.33 11.46 -9.79
CA GLY A 243 8.43 10.92 -10.58
C GLY A 243 7.97 9.75 -11.43
N GLY A 244 7.65 10.03 -12.68
CA GLY A 244 7.42 9.00 -13.69
C GLY A 244 8.72 8.41 -14.24
N CYS A 245 8.54 7.66 -15.31
CA CYS A 245 9.55 6.89 -16.03
C CYS A 245 9.74 7.42 -17.45
N ALA A 246 10.66 6.83 -18.19
CA ALA A 246 10.90 7.16 -19.59
C ALA A 246 9.81 6.50 -20.46
N SER A 247 8.55 6.92 -20.39
CA SER A 247 7.47 6.34 -21.21
C SER A 247 6.31 7.28 -21.54
N LEU A 248 6.60 8.57 -21.69
CA LEU A 248 5.57 9.58 -21.98
C LEU A 248 4.70 9.21 -23.20
N TRP A 249 5.29 8.58 -24.21
CA TRP A 249 4.60 8.18 -25.45
C TRP A 249 3.58 7.04 -25.28
N LYS A 250 3.61 6.26 -24.19
CA LYS A 250 2.65 5.16 -23.95
C LYS A 250 1.69 5.44 -22.80
N VAL A 251 2.06 6.31 -21.87
CA VAL A 251 1.20 6.64 -20.73
C VAL A 251 -0.07 7.37 -21.17
N ILE A 252 -0.04 8.12 -22.27
CA ILE A 252 -1.24 8.76 -22.83
C ILE A 252 -2.24 7.71 -23.36
N GLU A 253 -1.74 6.65 -24.00
CA GLU A 253 -2.59 5.60 -24.59
C GLU A 253 -3.11 4.60 -23.54
N ARG A 254 -2.25 4.23 -22.58
CA ARG A 254 -2.50 3.08 -21.69
C ARG A 254 -2.59 3.46 -20.22
N GLY A 255 -2.24 4.68 -19.85
CA GLY A 255 -2.22 5.13 -18.46
C GLY A 255 -1.04 4.69 -17.61
N TYR A 256 -0.50 3.52 -17.91
CA TYR A 256 0.63 2.95 -17.19
C TYR A 256 1.91 2.95 -18.04
N SER A 257 3.02 2.82 -17.34
CA SER A 257 4.31 2.68 -17.97
C SER A 257 4.59 1.25 -18.42
N PRO A 258 5.10 1.03 -19.64
CA PRO A 258 5.68 -0.25 -20.03
C PRO A 258 6.96 -0.61 -19.25
N PHE A 259 7.55 0.36 -18.53
CA PHE A 259 8.69 0.15 -17.64
C PHE A 259 8.28 -0.05 -16.19
N TRP A 260 6.99 -0.26 -15.91
CA TRP A 260 6.46 -0.67 -14.60
C TRP A 260 6.70 0.30 -13.44
N ASN A 261 7.07 1.56 -13.68
CA ASN A 261 7.04 2.55 -12.61
C ASN A 261 5.58 2.97 -12.33
N LEU A 262 4.95 2.21 -11.44
CA LEU A 262 3.58 2.43 -10.95
C LEU A 262 3.56 3.10 -9.57
N ASN A 263 4.68 3.66 -9.12
CA ASN A 263 4.84 4.18 -7.77
C ASN A 263 3.73 5.19 -7.39
N MET A 264 3.37 6.09 -8.29
CA MET A 264 2.30 7.06 -8.03
C MET A 264 0.94 6.38 -7.83
N ARG A 265 0.57 5.39 -8.66
CA ARG A 265 -0.67 4.63 -8.48
C ARG A 265 -0.71 3.99 -7.09
N HIS A 266 0.36 3.32 -6.68
CA HIS A 266 0.45 2.65 -5.37
C HIS A 266 0.57 3.61 -4.17
N LEU A 267 1.07 4.83 -4.35
CA LEU A 267 1.11 5.84 -3.29
C LEU A 267 -0.25 6.53 -3.09
N LEU A 268 -1.03 6.68 -4.16
CA LEU A 268 -2.32 7.39 -4.12
C LEU A 268 -3.49 6.47 -3.80
N THR A 269 -3.40 5.21 -4.20
CA THR A 269 -4.39 4.18 -3.87
C THR A 269 -3.96 3.47 -2.59
N ASN A 270 -4.92 2.92 -1.85
CA ASN A 270 -4.60 2.03 -0.72
C ASN A 270 -4.03 0.67 -1.18
N ILE A 271 -3.65 0.51 -2.44
CA ILE A 271 -3.19 -0.78 -2.97
C ILE A 271 -1.96 -1.22 -2.19
N ASN A 272 -2.16 -2.25 -1.37
CA ASN A 272 -1.11 -3.02 -0.70
C ASN A 272 -0.21 -2.16 0.22
N GLY A 273 -0.75 -1.08 0.79
CA GLY A 273 -0.13 -0.28 1.84
C GLY A 273 1.17 0.47 1.48
N VAL A 274 1.46 0.74 0.20
CA VAL A 274 2.75 1.30 -0.24
C VAL A 274 3.01 2.71 0.31
N ALA A 275 1.99 3.57 0.42
CA ALA A 275 2.11 4.87 1.06
C ALA A 275 2.57 4.74 2.52
N THR A 276 1.93 3.84 3.28
CA THR A 276 2.27 3.50 4.66
C THR A 276 3.69 2.94 4.78
N GLY A 277 4.06 2.02 3.89
CA GLY A 277 5.42 1.46 3.83
C GLY A 277 6.47 2.54 3.53
N THR A 278 6.22 3.42 2.56
CA THR A 278 7.15 4.51 2.22
C THR A 278 7.27 5.54 3.35
N LEU A 279 6.17 5.80 4.08
CA LEU A 279 6.16 6.66 5.26
C LEU A 279 7.12 6.12 6.32
N PHE A 280 7.00 4.84 6.68
CA PHE A 280 7.86 4.26 7.70
C PHE A 280 9.29 3.96 7.21
N LEU A 281 9.50 3.75 5.91
CA LEU A 281 10.84 3.73 5.32
C LEU A 281 11.54 5.09 5.47
N ALA A 282 10.82 6.18 5.21
CA ALA A 282 11.33 7.54 5.39
C ALA A 282 11.61 7.85 6.88
N ALA A 283 10.72 7.45 7.78
CA ALA A 283 10.91 7.61 9.22
C ALA A 283 12.12 6.82 9.74
N PHE A 284 12.26 5.55 9.32
CA PHE A 284 13.39 4.71 9.64
C PHE A 284 14.70 5.30 9.09
N SER A 285 14.71 5.75 7.84
CA SER A 285 15.87 6.40 7.21
C SER A 285 16.29 7.67 7.94
N ALA A 286 15.34 8.48 8.42
CA ALA A 286 15.61 9.65 9.25
C ALA A 286 16.25 9.28 10.60
N CYS A 287 15.79 8.19 11.23
CA CYS A 287 16.42 7.64 12.43
C CYS A 287 17.84 7.13 12.16
N VAL A 288 18.05 6.40 11.05
CA VAL A 288 19.37 5.93 10.61
C VAL A 288 20.32 7.11 10.42
N TRP A 289 19.91 8.19 9.76
CA TRP A 289 20.71 9.41 9.67
C TRP A 289 21.14 9.94 11.05
N MET A 290 20.22 9.89 12.02
CA MET A 290 20.49 10.36 13.38
C MET A 290 21.49 9.50 14.15
N LEU A 291 21.54 8.18 13.90
CA LEU A 291 22.52 7.28 14.54
C LEU A 291 23.97 7.70 14.29
N TRP A 292 24.24 8.34 13.15
CA TRP A 292 25.57 8.81 12.75
C TRP A 292 25.89 10.26 13.14
N GLN A 293 25.01 10.93 13.88
CA GLN A 293 25.36 12.21 14.50
C GLN A 293 26.39 12.03 15.63
N LYS A 294 27.06 13.13 16.01
CA LYS A 294 28.12 13.10 17.04
C LYS A 294 27.64 12.49 18.36
N THR A 295 26.42 12.84 18.75
CA THR A 295 25.74 12.45 19.99
C THR A 295 24.28 12.08 19.70
N PRO A 296 23.99 10.85 19.21
CA PRO A 296 22.62 10.42 18.95
C PRO A 296 21.85 10.26 20.28
N PRO A 297 20.66 10.85 20.41
CA PRO A 297 19.81 10.60 21.57
C PRO A 297 19.43 9.12 21.68
N ARG A 298 19.32 8.59 22.90
CA ARG A 298 18.99 7.17 23.13
C ARG A 298 17.62 6.78 22.59
N TRP A 299 16.64 7.70 22.62
CA TRP A 299 15.29 7.45 22.11
C TRP A 299 15.25 7.19 20.59
N VAL A 300 16.27 7.61 19.82
CA VAL A 300 16.34 7.35 18.38
C VAL A 300 16.37 5.85 18.07
N TYR A 301 16.97 5.04 18.95
CA TYR A 301 16.96 3.58 18.81
C TYR A 301 15.54 3.03 18.96
N GLY A 302 14.77 3.53 19.93
CA GLY A 302 13.38 3.13 20.14
C GLY A 302 12.47 3.53 18.97
N ILE A 303 12.56 4.78 18.51
CA ILE A 303 11.78 5.24 17.34
C ILE A 303 12.22 4.51 16.07
N GLY A 304 13.52 4.25 15.91
CA GLY A 304 14.04 3.46 14.79
C GLY A 304 13.48 2.05 14.79
N THR A 305 13.45 1.38 15.95
CA THR A 305 12.82 0.06 16.12
C THR A 305 11.32 0.11 15.80
N ALA A 306 10.58 1.07 16.36
CA ALA A 306 9.14 1.21 16.10
C ALA A 306 8.85 1.48 14.61
N SER A 307 9.60 2.40 13.99
CA SER A 307 9.47 2.70 12.56
C SER A 307 9.75 1.48 11.70
N PHE A 308 10.76 0.68 12.04
CA PHE A 308 11.10 -0.53 11.31
C PHE A 308 10.03 -1.62 11.47
N LEU A 309 9.52 -1.84 12.69
CA LEU A 309 8.44 -2.78 12.93
C LEU A 309 7.19 -2.39 12.14
N LEU A 310 6.77 -1.12 12.21
CA LEU A 310 5.63 -0.60 11.44
C LEU A 310 5.89 -0.72 9.92
N LEU A 311 7.11 -0.45 9.46
CA LEU A 311 7.50 -0.68 8.06
C LEU A 311 7.29 -2.14 7.65
N THR A 312 7.74 -3.10 8.46
CA THR A 312 7.57 -4.52 8.15
C THR A 312 6.11 -4.94 8.14
N LEU A 313 5.29 -4.45 9.07
CA LEU A 313 3.85 -4.73 9.13
C LEU A 313 3.06 -4.10 7.97
N ALA A 314 3.50 -2.94 7.48
CA ALA A 314 2.93 -2.33 6.29
C ALA A 314 3.38 -3.06 5.01
N LYS A 315 4.69 -3.28 4.88
CA LYS A 315 5.30 -3.82 3.67
C LYS A 315 6.61 -4.58 3.94
N GLY A 316 6.48 -5.88 4.19
CA GLY A 316 7.59 -6.81 4.43
C GLY A 316 8.77 -6.70 3.46
N PRO A 317 8.55 -6.74 2.12
CA PRO A 317 9.62 -6.60 1.13
C PRO A 317 10.51 -5.36 1.32
N VAL A 318 9.93 -4.23 1.73
CA VAL A 318 10.68 -2.98 1.95
C VAL A 318 11.55 -3.09 3.19
N GLY A 319 11.07 -3.74 4.25
CA GLY A 319 11.87 -4.09 5.43
C GLY A 319 13.05 -5.00 5.08
N GLY A 320 12.83 -5.96 4.18
CA GLY A 320 13.85 -6.86 3.63
C GLY A 320 14.97 -6.17 2.85
N ILE A 321 14.76 -4.91 2.42
CA ILE A 321 15.82 -4.06 1.84
C ILE A 321 16.46 -3.17 2.90
N ALA A 322 15.64 -2.55 3.76
CA ALA A 322 16.12 -1.57 4.74
C ALA A 322 17.04 -2.19 5.81
N ALA A 323 16.75 -3.41 6.28
CA ALA A 323 17.57 -4.07 7.30
C ALA A 323 18.96 -4.48 6.79
N PRO A 324 19.12 -5.17 5.65
CA PRO A 324 20.43 -5.44 5.07
C PRO A 324 21.19 -4.17 4.68
N ALA A 325 20.51 -3.13 4.21
CA ALA A 325 21.15 -1.85 3.92
C ALA A 325 21.78 -1.21 5.17
N LEU A 326 21.10 -1.29 6.32
CA LEU A 326 21.66 -0.82 7.60
C LEU A 326 22.86 -1.68 8.03
N ALA A 327 22.75 -3.00 7.89
CA ALA A 327 23.84 -3.91 8.19
C ALA A 327 25.08 -3.61 7.32
N ALA A 328 24.90 -3.39 6.02
CA ALA A 328 25.98 -3.02 5.11
C ALA A 328 26.69 -1.72 5.54
N ALA A 329 25.93 -0.69 5.96
CA ALA A 329 26.50 0.55 6.48
C ALA A 329 27.31 0.35 7.77
N CYS A 330 26.83 -0.49 8.68
CA CYS A 330 27.53 -0.84 9.92
C CYS A 330 28.81 -1.65 9.66
N VAL A 331 28.75 -2.66 8.79
CA VAL A 331 29.92 -3.46 8.39
C VAL A 331 30.98 -2.57 7.76
N TRP A 332 30.58 -1.68 6.85
CA TRP A 332 31.46 -0.70 6.25
C TRP A 332 32.15 0.19 7.30
N GLU A 333 31.39 0.74 8.25
CA GLU A 333 31.95 1.58 9.32
C GLU A 333 32.95 0.81 10.20
N CYS A 334 32.63 -0.42 10.58
CA CYS A 334 33.53 -1.28 11.34
C CYS A 334 34.84 -1.53 10.57
N GLY A 335 34.75 -1.87 9.28
CA GLY A 335 35.91 -2.08 8.42
C GLY A 335 36.80 -0.85 8.30
N VAL A 336 36.20 0.34 8.08
CA VAL A 336 36.93 1.61 8.03
C VAL A 336 37.58 1.94 9.37
N SER A 337 36.90 1.67 10.49
CA SER A 337 37.43 1.93 11.83
C SER A 337 38.61 1.01 12.15
N LEU A 338 38.53 -0.27 11.79
CA LEU A 338 39.64 -1.23 11.90
C LEU A 338 40.84 -0.79 11.05
N TYR A 339 40.61 -0.46 9.78
CA TYR A 339 41.65 0.00 8.87
C TYR A 339 42.36 1.27 9.38
N LYS A 340 41.60 2.22 9.93
CA LYS A 340 42.14 3.48 10.49
C LYS A 340 42.59 3.36 11.94
N LYS A 341 42.55 2.17 12.56
CA LYS A 341 42.87 1.93 13.98
C LYS A 341 42.11 2.87 14.95
N GLN A 342 40.83 3.14 14.66
CA GLN A 342 39.96 3.98 15.47
C GLN A 342 39.18 3.16 16.50
N PRO A 343 38.72 3.77 17.62
CA PRO A 343 37.92 3.07 18.63
C PRO A 343 36.61 2.49 18.06
N LEU A 344 36.35 1.22 18.34
CA LEU A 344 35.20 0.47 17.81
C LEU A 344 33.90 0.60 18.63
N GLN A 345 33.93 1.29 19.78
CA GLN A 345 32.76 1.36 20.68
C GLN A 345 31.49 1.88 19.99
N LYS A 346 31.59 2.96 19.22
CA LYS A 346 30.44 3.53 18.49
C LYS A 346 30.00 2.64 17.32
N PRO A 347 30.90 2.18 16.42
CA PRO A 347 30.55 1.22 15.36
C PRO A 347 29.87 -0.04 15.90
N LEU A 348 30.41 -0.67 16.94
CA LEU A 348 29.84 -1.91 17.52
C LEU A 348 28.44 -1.69 18.09
N ARG A 349 28.17 -0.53 18.71
CA ARG A 349 26.82 -0.21 19.20
C ARG A 349 25.81 -0.08 18.04
N ARG A 350 26.21 0.46 16.90
CA ARG A 350 25.36 0.54 15.70
C ARG A 350 25.21 -0.82 15.02
N ALA A 351 26.25 -1.62 14.99
CA ALA A 351 26.19 -3.01 14.52
C ALA A 351 25.23 -3.85 15.38
N ALA A 352 25.29 -3.72 16.71
CA ALA A 352 24.34 -4.38 17.62
C ALA A 352 22.89 -3.95 17.34
N PHE A 353 22.65 -2.68 17.03
CA PHE A 353 21.33 -2.22 16.60
C PHE A 353 20.91 -2.80 15.24
N ALA A 354 21.83 -2.93 14.28
CA ALA A 354 21.53 -3.57 13.00
C ALA A 354 21.18 -5.06 13.17
N VAL A 355 21.88 -5.78 14.06
CA VAL A 355 21.53 -7.15 14.44
C VAL A 355 20.14 -7.21 15.06
N TRP A 356 19.82 -6.28 15.98
CA TRP A 356 18.47 -6.18 16.56
C TRP A 356 17.38 -5.96 15.51
N ILE A 357 17.62 -5.10 14.52
CA ILE A 357 16.70 -4.86 13.40
C ILE A 357 16.53 -6.12 12.52
N LEU A 358 17.61 -6.85 12.25
CA LEU A 358 17.55 -8.12 11.52
C LEU A 358 16.80 -9.20 12.30
N LEU A 359 16.97 -9.26 13.62
CA LEU A 359 16.22 -10.19 14.48
C LEU A 359 14.73 -9.88 14.45
N ILE A 360 14.34 -8.60 14.57
CA ILE A 360 12.93 -8.19 14.42
C ILE A 360 12.39 -8.61 13.05
N PHE A 361 13.14 -8.35 11.98
CA PHE A 361 12.73 -8.75 10.64
C PHE A 361 12.51 -10.26 10.54
N GLY A 362 13.45 -11.06 11.05
CA GLY A 362 13.34 -12.52 11.08
C GLY A 362 12.12 -13.01 11.86
N LEU A 363 11.84 -12.43 13.04
CA LEU A 363 10.67 -12.79 13.85
C LEU A 363 9.35 -12.44 13.14
N VAL A 364 9.26 -11.23 12.59
CA VAL A 364 8.07 -10.79 11.84
C VAL A 364 7.88 -11.65 10.59
N TYR A 365 8.96 -11.97 9.88
CA TYR A 365 8.91 -12.83 8.70
C TYR A 365 8.43 -14.24 9.04
N LEU A 366 8.97 -14.85 10.10
CA LEU A 366 8.57 -16.20 10.53
C LEU A 366 7.13 -16.26 11.04
N TRP A 367 6.66 -15.19 11.69
CA TRP A 367 5.33 -15.19 12.29
C TRP A 367 4.23 -14.76 11.31
N LEU A 368 4.49 -13.79 10.44
CA LEU A 368 3.51 -13.25 9.50
C LEU A 368 3.70 -13.76 8.08
N PHE A 369 4.91 -13.73 7.54
CA PHE A 369 5.10 -13.92 6.09
C PHE A 369 5.32 -15.38 5.67
N SER A 370 6.04 -16.18 6.47
CA SER A 370 6.33 -17.58 6.11
C SER A 370 5.12 -18.50 6.22
N ALA A 371 4.05 -18.08 6.90
CA ALA A 371 2.82 -18.86 7.02
C ALA A 371 1.96 -18.88 5.74
N GLY A 372 2.28 -18.07 4.71
CA GLY A 372 1.52 -18.02 3.45
C GLY A 372 2.31 -17.78 2.15
N ALA A 373 3.61 -17.43 2.22
CA ALA A 373 4.40 -17.00 1.04
C ALA A 373 5.39 -18.05 0.49
N GLY A 374 5.30 -19.32 0.91
CA GLY A 374 6.29 -20.35 0.57
C GLY A 374 6.37 -20.72 -0.91
N THR A 375 5.35 -20.39 -1.71
CA THR A 375 5.18 -20.89 -3.09
C THR A 375 5.03 -19.80 -4.15
N SER A 376 4.91 -18.51 -3.81
CA SER A 376 4.53 -17.46 -4.77
C SER A 376 5.68 -16.56 -5.24
N VAL A 377 6.79 -16.51 -4.51
CA VAL A 377 8.01 -15.79 -4.92
C VAL A 377 9.12 -16.79 -5.20
N HIS A 378 9.66 -16.75 -6.41
CA HIS A 378 10.76 -17.61 -6.85
C HIS A 378 12.00 -16.81 -7.16
N PHE A 379 13.17 -17.45 -7.05
CA PHE A 379 14.40 -16.87 -7.57
C PHE A 379 14.45 -17.11 -9.08
N ASP A 380 14.29 -16.06 -9.86
CA ASP A 380 14.37 -16.09 -11.32
C ASP A 380 14.95 -14.77 -11.82
N VAL A 381 16.12 -14.86 -12.44
CA VAL A 381 16.90 -13.73 -12.96
C VAL A 381 16.37 -13.18 -14.29
N ASP A 382 15.45 -13.91 -14.93
CA ASP A 382 14.84 -13.57 -16.21
C ASP A 382 13.36 -13.16 -16.07
N GLY A 383 12.63 -13.75 -15.12
CA GLY A 383 11.18 -13.59 -14.93
C GLY A 383 10.68 -12.14 -14.95
N THR A 384 11.36 -11.21 -14.28
CA THR A 384 10.98 -9.79 -14.31
C THR A 384 11.16 -9.16 -15.70
N LEU A 385 12.21 -9.51 -16.42
CA LEU A 385 12.50 -8.95 -17.74
C LEU A 385 11.64 -9.57 -18.84
N SER A 386 11.29 -10.85 -18.73
CA SER A 386 10.38 -11.54 -19.67
C SER A 386 8.95 -10.98 -19.60
N LYS A 387 8.59 -10.31 -18.50
CA LYS A 387 7.35 -9.54 -18.33
C LYS A 387 7.49 -8.05 -18.66
N SER A 388 8.67 -7.60 -19.08
CA SER A 388 8.97 -6.19 -19.35
C SER A 388 8.80 -5.82 -20.82
N TYR A 389 8.92 -4.53 -21.13
CA TYR A 389 8.97 -4.04 -22.51
C TYR A 389 10.06 -4.71 -23.36
N PHE A 390 11.13 -5.20 -22.74
CA PHE A 390 12.25 -5.83 -23.44
C PHE A 390 12.05 -7.32 -23.75
N ALA A 391 10.92 -7.93 -23.35
CA ALA A 391 10.66 -9.36 -23.48
C ALA A 391 10.95 -9.92 -24.87
N ASN A 392 10.42 -9.28 -25.92
CA ASN A 392 10.62 -9.75 -27.30
C ASN A 392 12.08 -9.64 -27.77
N ILE A 393 12.81 -8.62 -27.30
CA ILE A 393 14.23 -8.43 -27.63
C ILE A 393 15.05 -9.52 -26.93
N LEU A 394 14.75 -9.80 -25.67
CA LEU A 394 15.42 -10.83 -24.89
C LEU A 394 15.14 -12.22 -25.46
N ALA A 395 13.90 -12.54 -25.82
CA ALA A 395 13.56 -13.78 -26.49
C ALA A 395 14.35 -13.97 -27.80
N ALA A 396 14.46 -12.92 -28.62
CA ALA A 396 15.27 -12.97 -29.83
C ALA A 396 16.78 -13.15 -29.56
N LEU A 397 17.31 -12.51 -28.51
CA LEU A 397 18.71 -12.67 -28.08
C LEU A 397 18.99 -14.07 -27.53
N GLN A 398 18.05 -14.65 -26.79
CA GLN A 398 18.15 -16.00 -26.25
C GLN A 398 18.25 -17.03 -27.38
N VAL A 399 17.41 -16.89 -28.42
CA VAL A 399 17.42 -17.78 -29.60
C VAL A 399 18.69 -17.59 -30.43
N ARG A 400 19.11 -16.34 -30.67
CA ARG A 400 20.24 -16.03 -31.58
C ARG A 400 21.61 -16.19 -30.94
N PHE A 401 21.72 -15.96 -29.64
CA PHE A 401 22.98 -15.94 -28.88
C PHE A 401 22.85 -16.63 -27.51
N PRO A 402 22.47 -17.91 -27.45
CA PRO A 402 22.16 -18.60 -26.19
C PRO A 402 23.34 -18.59 -25.20
N ALA A 403 24.58 -18.74 -25.69
CA ALA A 403 25.78 -18.72 -24.85
C ALA A 403 26.06 -17.35 -24.20
N PHE A 404 25.59 -16.25 -24.80
CA PHE A 404 25.80 -14.88 -24.30
C PHE A 404 24.57 -14.33 -23.58
N TYR A 405 23.43 -15.03 -23.61
CA TYR A 405 22.19 -14.58 -22.99
C TYR A 405 22.35 -14.16 -21.52
N PRO A 406 23.05 -14.94 -20.65
CA PRO A 406 23.25 -14.52 -19.26
C PRO A 406 24.02 -13.21 -19.11
N ALA A 407 24.89 -12.87 -20.07
CA ALA A 407 25.63 -11.60 -20.06
C ALA A 407 24.77 -10.41 -20.49
N PHE A 408 23.68 -10.65 -21.26
CA PHE A 408 22.73 -9.60 -21.62
C PHE A 408 21.81 -9.23 -20.45
N LEU A 409 21.47 -10.16 -19.56
CA LEU A 409 20.53 -9.89 -18.46
C LEU A 409 20.96 -8.69 -17.58
N PRO A 410 22.20 -8.59 -17.06
CA PRO A 410 22.61 -7.42 -16.28
C PRO A 410 22.58 -6.10 -17.06
N LEU A 411 22.84 -6.14 -18.37
CA LEU A 411 22.73 -4.97 -19.24
C LEU A 411 21.28 -4.50 -19.31
N PHE A 412 20.34 -5.42 -19.53
CA PHE A 412 18.92 -5.11 -19.58
C PHE A 412 18.34 -4.76 -18.21
N TRP A 413 18.86 -5.29 -17.09
CA TRP A 413 18.54 -4.80 -15.74
C TRP A 413 18.91 -3.32 -15.59
N GLY A 414 20.10 -2.94 -16.06
CA GLY A 414 20.56 -1.56 -16.05
C GLY A 414 19.67 -0.65 -16.91
N LEU A 415 19.34 -1.07 -18.13
CA LEU A 415 18.47 -0.34 -19.05
C LEU A 415 17.05 -0.20 -18.50
N GLN A 416 16.46 -1.29 -18.00
CA GLN A 416 15.14 -1.28 -17.37
C GLN A 416 15.11 -0.34 -16.16
N THR A 417 16.14 -0.34 -15.32
CA THR A 417 16.25 0.56 -14.16
C THR A 417 16.35 2.03 -14.57
N LEU A 418 17.13 2.32 -15.63
CA LEU A 418 17.22 3.66 -16.20
C LEU A 418 15.89 4.11 -16.79
N CYS A 419 15.17 3.24 -17.48
CA CYS A 419 13.85 3.57 -18.00
C CYS A 419 12.79 3.71 -16.90
N PHE A 420 12.88 2.90 -15.83
CA PHE A 420 12.01 2.95 -14.66
C PHE A 420 12.16 4.26 -13.87
N ALA A 421 13.39 4.71 -13.62
CA ALA A 421 13.70 5.91 -12.84
C ALA A 421 14.74 6.81 -13.53
N PRO A 422 14.42 7.44 -14.68
CA PRO A 422 15.44 8.06 -15.53
C PRO A 422 16.17 9.20 -14.84
N PHE A 423 15.50 10.01 -14.03
CA PHE A 423 16.20 11.01 -13.21
C PHE A 423 17.05 10.36 -12.11
N GLY A 424 16.43 9.55 -11.23
CA GLY A 424 17.09 8.97 -10.07
C GLY A 424 18.30 8.12 -10.47
N ALA A 425 18.11 7.19 -11.40
CA ALA A 425 19.12 6.26 -11.86
C ALA A 425 20.28 6.95 -12.59
N LEU A 426 19.99 7.90 -13.50
CA LEU A 426 21.03 8.62 -14.24
C LEU A 426 21.96 9.37 -13.28
N PHE A 427 21.40 10.11 -12.31
CA PHE A 427 22.21 10.88 -11.36
C PHE A 427 22.85 10.03 -10.27
N ALA A 428 22.19 8.93 -9.85
CA ALA A 428 22.78 7.98 -8.93
C ALA A 428 23.99 7.26 -9.57
N LEU A 429 23.92 6.87 -10.84
CA LEU A 429 25.03 6.24 -11.56
C LEU A 429 26.13 7.24 -11.91
N ALA A 430 25.81 8.35 -12.58
CA ALA A 430 26.81 9.31 -13.05
C ALA A 430 27.41 10.17 -11.94
N GLY A 431 26.59 10.57 -10.96
CA GLY A 431 26.99 11.47 -9.88
C GLY A 431 27.24 10.74 -8.56
N GLY A 432 26.48 9.69 -8.25
CA GLY A 432 26.63 8.89 -7.03
C GLY A 432 27.88 8.01 -7.04
N ALA A 433 28.24 7.36 -8.15
CA ALA A 433 29.48 6.58 -8.24
C ALA A 433 30.72 7.46 -8.08
N LEU A 434 30.76 8.60 -8.79
CA LEU A 434 31.87 9.56 -8.70
C LEU A 434 31.96 10.21 -7.31
N TRP A 435 30.81 10.50 -6.69
CA TRP A 435 30.75 11.10 -5.36
C TRP A 435 31.09 10.08 -4.26
N LEU A 436 30.57 8.85 -4.32
CA LEU A 436 30.91 7.75 -3.40
C LEU A 436 32.40 7.45 -3.48
N TRP A 437 32.94 7.31 -4.68
CA TRP A 437 34.36 7.02 -4.91
C TRP A 437 35.28 8.13 -4.39
N ARG A 438 34.92 9.41 -4.56
CA ARG A 438 35.79 10.54 -4.17
C ARG A 438 35.58 11.05 -2.75
N ARG A 439 34.38 10.94 -2.17
CA ARG A 439 34.00 11.60 -0.91
C ARG A 439 33.00 10.81 -0.06
N GLY A 440 32.08 10.07 -0.66
CA GLY A 440 30.90 9.48 -0.01
C GLY A 440 31.14 8.16 0.74
N ALA A 441 32.14 7.38 0.33
CA ALA A 441 32.59 6.18 1.04
C ALA A 441 33.12 6.47 2.46
N SER A 442 33.29 7.74 2.84
CA SER A 442 33.62 8.13 4.20
C SER A 442 32.40 8.21 5.15
N SER A 443 31.16 8.20 4.63
CA SER A 443 29.94 8.40 5.40
C SER A 443 29.03 7.17 5.35
N PRO A 444 28.90 6.41 6.44
CA PRO A 444 28.08 5.19 6.49
C PRO A 444 26.61 5.40 6.10
N VAL A 445 26.04 6.56 6.39
CA VAL A 445 24.64 6.88 6.01
C VAL A 445 24.40 6.88 4.50
N TRP A 446 25.43 7.19 3.69
CA TRP A 446 25.32 7.11 2.24
C TRP A 446 25.65 5.73 1.70
N VAL A 447 26.36 4.90 2.46
CA VAL A 447 26.46 3.46 2.20
C VAL A 447 25.11 2.80 2.43
N PHE A 448 24.38 3.17 3.49
CA PHE A 448 23.00 2.74 3.71
C PHE A 448 22.10 3.08 2.51
N ALA A 449 22.11 4.34 2.06
CA ALA A 449 21.32 4.73 0.90
C ALA A 449 21.73 3.97 -0.38
N ALA A 450 23.04 3.80 -0.63
CA ALA A 450 23.53 3.08 -1.81
C ALA A 450 23.15 1.60 -1.77
N ALA A 451 23.29 0.95 -0.62
CA ALA A 451 22.90 -0.44 -0.41
C ALA A 451 21.38 -0.61 -0.55
N GLY A 452 20.57 0.34 -0.06
CA GLY A 452 19.12 0.33 -0.25
C GLY A 452 18.71 0.50 -1.72
N ALA A 453 19.36 1.41 -2.46
CA ALA A 453 19.10 1.59 -3.89
C ALA A 453 19.49 0.35 -4.70
N ALA A 454 20.72 -0.14 -4.53
CA ALA A 454 21.23 -1.30 -5.25
C ALA A 454 20.48 -2.58 -4.85
N GLY A 455 20.26 -2.81 -3.56
CA GLY A 455 19.53 -3.96 -3.04
C GLY A 455 18.08 -4.00 -3.50
N GLY A 456 17.39 -2.85 -3.50
CA GLY A 456 16.00 -2.77 -3.97
C GLY A 456 15.85 -3.11 -5.46
N PHE A 457 16.69 -2.54 -6.33
CA PHE A 457 16.64 -2.88 -7.76
C PHE A 457 17.18 -4.29 -8.04
N LEU A 458 18.20 -4.75 -7.32
CA LEU A 458 18.70 -6.12 -7.49
C LEU A 458 17.62 -7.14 -7.10
N ALA A 459 16.97 -6.97 -5.95
CA ALA A 459 15.88 -7.85 -5.52
C ALA A 459 14.70 -7.83 -6.51
N PHE A 460 14.40 -6.68 -7.13
CA PHE A 460 13.39 -6.60 -8.18
C PHE A 460 13.69 -7.49 -9.41
N TYR A 461 14.96 -7.75 -9.72
CA TYR A 461 15.33 -8.63 -10.84
C TYR A 461 15.67 -10.06 -10.43
N LEU A 462 16.03 -10.30 -9.17
CA LEU A 462 16.37 -11.63 -8.67
C LEU A 462 15.15 -12.44 -8.24
N PHE A 463 14.07 -11.77 -7.85
CA PHE A 463 12.85 -12.42 -7.40
C PHE A 463 11.73 -12.20 -8.42
N ASP A 464 11.05 -13.28 -8.78
CA ASP A 464 9.86 -13.25 -9.62
C ASP A 464 8.62 -13.64 -8.82
N HIS A 465 7.52 -12.96 -9.12
CA HIS A 465 6.18 -13.26 -8.64
C HIS A 465 5.22 -13.15 -9.81
N GLU A 466 4.24 -14.05 -9.92
CA GLU A 466 3.29 -14.10 -11.04
C GLU A 466 2.64 -12.72 -11.27
N ALA A 467 2.10 -12.13 -10.21
CA ALA A 467 1.45 -10.82 -10.23
C ALA A 467 2.39 -9.59 -10.21
N MET A 468 3.69 -9.72 -10.50
CA MET A 468 4.67 -8.61 -10.48
C MET A 468 4.87 -7.93 -9.11
N SER A 469 4.51 -8.58 -8.01
CA SER A 469 4.66 -8.06 -6.64
C SER A 469 6.11 -7.77 -6.24
N GLN A 470 7.12 -8.32 -6.92
CA GLN A 470 8.53 -7.95 -6.71
C GLN A 470 8.80 -6.46 -6.96
N MET A 471 7.91 -5.75 -7.66
CA MET A 471 7.98 -4.30 -7.88
C MET A 471 8.09 -3.49 -6.58
N TYR A 472 7.62 -4.01 -5.45
CA TYR A 472 7.76 -3.34 -4.15
C TYR A 472 9.22 -3.19 -3.70
N PHE A 473 10.13 -4.09 -4.12
CA PHE A 473 11.56 -3.91 -3.94
C PHE A 473 12.08 -2.72 -4.76
N ALA A 474 11.59 -2.55 -5.99
CA ALA A 474 11.94 -1.41 -6.84
C ALA A 474 11.46 -0.08 -6.25
N PHE A 475 10.30 -0.01 -5.58
CA PHE A 475 9.85 1.21 -4.89
C PHE A 475 10.77 1.60 -3.71
N ALA A 476 11.24 0.61 -2.94
CA ALA A 476 12.27 0.84 -1.93
C ALA A 476 13.57 1.36 -2.57
N GLY A 477 14.00 0.73 -3.67
CA GLY A 477 15.16 1.16 -4.45
C GLY A 477 15.01 2.59 -4.99
N LEU A 478 13.83 2.92 -5.52
CA LEU A 478 13.46 4.23 -6.05
C LEU A 478 13.58 5.33 -4.99
N PHE A 479 13.13 5.09 -3.76
CA PHE A 479 13.28 6.02 -2.64
C PHE A 479 14.74 6.45 -2.45
N PHE A 480 15.64 5.47 -2.31
CA PHE A 480 17.06 5.74 -2.12
C PHE A 480 17.74 6.29 -3.37
N CYS A 481 17.35 5.81 -4.54
CA CYS A 481 17.87 6.26 -5.83
C CYS A 481 17.55 7.75 -6.07
N ASN A 482 16.32 8.18 -5.78
CA ASN A 482 15.91 9.58 -5.82
C ASN A 482 16.70 10.42 -4.82
N LEU A 483 16.91 9.92 -3.60
CA LEU A 483 17.69 10.61 -2.57
C LEU A 483 19.14 10.85 -3.00
N ILE A 484 19.80 9.83 -3.54
CA ILE A 484 21.17 9.91 -4.07
C ILE A 484 21.21 10.81 -5.29
N GLY A 485 20.27 10.67 -6.23
CA GLY A 485 20.18 11.47 -7.45
C GLY A 485 20.03 12.96 -7.15
N VAL A 486 19.15 13.32 -6.22
CA VAL A 486 18.98 14.72 -5.78
C VAL A 486 20.23 15.23 -5.05
N LYS A 487 20.88 14.40 -4.24
CA LYS A 487 22.15 14.77 -3.60
C LYS A 487 23.23 15.06 -4.63
N ALA A 488 23.42 14.18 -5.61
CA ALA A 488 24.37 14.34 -6.69
C ALA A 488 24.08 15.62 -7.49
N LEU A 489 22.82 15.83 -7.87
CA LEU A 489 22.38 17.06 -8.53
C LEU A 489 22.70 18.30 -7.69
N SER A 490 22.50 18.26 -6.37
CA SER A 490 22.78 19.41 -5.49
C SER A 490 24.25 19.84 -5.48
N VAL A 491 25.15 18.88 -5.71
CA VAL A 491 26.61 19.11 -5.80
C VAL A 491 26.98 19.59 -7.21
N LEU A 492 26.37 18.99 -8.23
CA LEU A 492 26.71 19.25 -9.63
C LEU A 492 25.94 20.42 -10.26
N TRP A 493 24.93 20.97 -9.56
CA TRP A 493 24.05 22.07 -10.01
C TRP A 493 24.76 23.28 -10.65
N PRO A 494 25.98 23.68 -10.22
CA PRO A 494 26.68 24.79 -10.87
C PRO A 494 27.06 24.52 -12.33
N ARG A 495 27.18 23.26 -12.76
CA ARG A 495 27.58 22.89 -14.12
C ARG A 495 26.40 23.02 -15.10
N ARG A 496 26.53 23.89 -16.11
CA ARG A 496 25.44 24.19 -17.07
C ARG A 496 24.92 22.95 -17.81
N ALA A 497 25.81 22.11 -18.33
CA ALA A 497 25.42 20.88 -19.04
C ALA A 497 24.63 19.91 -18.15
N VAL A 498 25.09 19.69 -16.91
CA VAL A 498 24.39 18.84 -15.93
C VAL A 498 23.02 19.41 -15.58
N ARG A 499 22.92 20.74 -15.47
CA ARG A 499 21.63 21.41 -15.22
C ARG A 499 20.66 21.21 -16.37
N ALA A 500 21.11 21.33 -17.62
CA ALA A 500 20.26 21.13 -18.79
C ALA A 500 19.73 19.68 -18.86
N VAL A 501 20.62 18.69 -18.73
CA VAL A 501 20.25 17.27 -18.70
C VAL A 501 19.33 16.95 -17.52
N GLY A 502 19.62 17.52 -16.35
CA GLY A 502 18.79 17.35 -15.15
C GLY A 502 17.40 17.94 -15.32
N ILE A 503 17.28 19.14 -15.89
CA ILE A 503 15.97 19.73 -16.18
C ILE A 503 15.22 18.90 -17.21
N ALA A 504 15.85 18.45 -18.29
CA ALA A 504 15.20 17.62 -19.30
C ALA A 504 14.68 16.30 -18.72
N ALA A 505 15.52 15.58 -17.96
CA ALA A 505 15.12 14.33 -17.30
C ALA A 505 13.98 14.55 -16.30
N LEU A 506 14.05 15.63 -15.51
CA LEU A 506 12.98 16.00 -14.59
C LEU A 506 11.68 16.31 -15.33
N THR A 507 11.72 17.10 -16.39
CA THR A 507 10.54 17.45 -17.19
C THR A 507 9.86 16.20 -17.74
N VAL A 508 10.63 15.25 -18.29
CA VAL A 508 10.07 13.97 -18.77
C VAL A 508 9.45 13.17 -17.62
N CYS A 509 10.15 13.03 -16.48
CA CYS A 509 9.61 12.31 -15.32
C CYS A 509 8.28 12.92 -14.85
N PHE A 510 8.25 14.25 -14.70
CA PHE A 510 7.06 14.98 -14.24
C PHE A 510 5.91 14.91 -15.24
N ALA A 511 6.20 15.05 -16.54
CA ALA A 511 5.18 14.93 -17.58
C ALA A 511 4.56 13.53 -17.57
N THR A 512 5.39 12.48 -17.49
CA THR A 512 4.90 11.10 -17.43
C THR A 512 4.04 10.89 -16.19
N GLY A 513 4.49 11.33 -15.01
CA GLY A 513 3.72 11.23 -13.77
C GLY A 513 2.39 12.00 -13.85
N ALA A 514 2.39 13.23 -14.38
CA ALA A 514 1.18 14.01 -14.56
C ALA A 514 0.19 13.35 -15.53
N CYS A 515 0.67 12.79 -16.64
CA CYS A 515 -0.18 12.07 -17.59
C CYS A 515 -0.80 10.81 -16.96
N THR A 516 -0.04 10.02 -16.20
CA THR A 516 -0.59 8.87 -15.46
C THR A 516 -1.69 9.31 -14.49
N ALA A 517 -1.52 10.46 -13.84
CA ALA A 517 -2.47 10.97 -12.86
C ALA A 517 -3.79 11.39 -13.52
N VAL A 518 -3.69 12.11 -14.65
CA VAL A 518 -4.86 12.47 -15.45
C VAL A 518 -5.58 11.22 -15.94
N TRP A 519 -4.82 10.23 -16.44
CA TRP A 519 -5.41 8.99 -16.92
C TRP A 519 -6.14 8.22 -15.82
N LEU A 520 -5.57 8.12 -14.60
CA LEU A 520 -6.24 7.49 -13.46
C LEU A 520 -7.59 8.17 -13.15
N GLY A 521 -7.65 9.50 -13.26
CA GLY A 521 -8.90 10.24 -13.11
C GLY A 521 -9.90 10.01 -14.25
N MET A 522 -9.43 9.84 -15.49
CA MET A 522 -10.30 9.61 -16.65
C MET A 522 -10.93 8.21 -16.66
N GLN A 523 -10.17 7.17 -16.27
CA GLN A 523 -10.67 5.80 -16.14
C GLN A 523 -11.85 5.69 -15.17
N ALA A 524 -11.90 6.58 -14.17
CA ALA A 524 -12.96 6.60 -13.19
C ALA A 524 -14.28 7.21 -13.71
N VAL A 525 -14.28 7.77 -14.92
CA VAL A 525 -15.45 8.43 -15.55
C VAL A 525 -16.06 7.57 -16.67
N GLU A 526 -15.42 6.48 -17.09
CA GLU A 526 -16.03 5.55 -18.05
C GLU A 526 -17.07 4.67 -17.31
N PRO A 527 -18.38 4.84 -17.57
CA PRO A 527 -19.42 4.11 -16.86
C PRO A 527 -19.43 2.63 -17.27
N GLY A 528 -19.41 1.74 -16.28
CA GLY A 528 -20.19 0.49 -16.19
C GLY A 528 -20.29 -0.48 -17.37
N GLN A 529 -19.53 -0.34 -18.46
CA GLN A 529 -19.61 -1.24 -19.62
C GLN A 529 -18.20 -1.68 -20.03
N SER A 530 -17.58 -2.51 -19.20
CA SER A 530 -16.45 -3.30 -19.64
C SER A 530 -16.99 -4.57 -20.30
N PRO A 531 -16.66 -4.86 -21.57
CA PRO A 531 -17.02 -6.13 -22.20
C PRO A 531 -16.21 -7.32 -21.63
N ARG A 532 -15.33 -7.07 -20.65
CA ARG A 532 -14.40 -8.05 -20.09
C ARG A 532 -14.49 -8.22 -18.59
N ASP A 533 -15.03 -7.24 -17.87
CA ASP A 533 -15.05 -7.23 -16.42
C ASP A 533 -16.50 -7.24 -15.90
N LEU A 534 -16.74 -8.08 -14.90
CA LEU A 534 -18.02 -8.18 -14.22
C LEU A 534 -18.22 -6.95 -13.33
N THR A 535 -19.21 -6.12 -13.67
CA THR A 535 -19.49 -4.91 -12.90
C THR A 535 -20.11 -5.23 -11.54
N LEU A 536 -20.12 -4.22 -10.66
CA LEU A 536 -20.88 -4.19 -9.42
C LEU A 536 -21.98 -3.16 -9.55
N SER A 537 -23.22 -3.56 -9.28
CA SER A 537 -24.39 -2.69 -9.29
C SER A 537 -24.77 -2.19 -7.90
N ALA A 538 -25.62 -1.17 -7.85
CA ALA A 538 -26.27 -0.73 -6.62
C ALA A 538 -27.12 -1.83 -5.95
N ALA A 539 -27.71 -2.74 -6.76
CA ALA A 539 -28.52 -3.84 -6.27
C ALA A 539 -27.66 -4.91 -5.57
N GLU A 540 -26.47 -5.19 -6.10
CA GLU A 540 -25.49 -6.06 -5.44
C GLU A 540 -24.98 -5.44 -4.12
N GLU A 541 -24.67 -4.13 -4.09
CA GLU A 541 -24.28 -3.44 -2.85
C GLU A 541 -25.39 -3.53 -1.78
N GLN A 542 -26.64 -3.32 -2.18
CA GLN A 542 -27.79 -3.45 -1.28
C GLN A 542 -27.92 -4.88 -0.74
N ALA A 543 -27.77 -5.89 -1.59
CA ALA A 543 -27.84 -7.29 -1.19
C ALA A 543 -26.77 -7.63 -0.15
N MET A 544 -25.56 -7.07 -0.27
CA MET A 544 -24.48 -7.31 0.69
C MET A 544 -24.71 -6.66 2.05
N GLU A 545 -25.43 -5.53 2.09
CA GLU A 545 -25.88 -4.94 3.36
C GLU A 545 -26.98 -5.81 4.02
N VAL A 546 -27.86 -6.42 3.23
CA VAL A 546 -28.83 -7.41 3.75
C VAL A 546 -28.10 -8.64 4.28
N LEU A 547 -27.15 -9.19 3.53
CA LEU A 547 -26.32 -10.32 3.95
C LEU A 547 -25.60 -10.02 5.27
N ARG A 548 -25.05 -8.81 5.41
CA ARG A 548 -24.44 -8.36 6.67
C ARG A 548 -25.42 -8.45 7.83
N ARG A 549 -26.69 -8.08 7.67
CA ARG A 549 -27.67 -8.08 8.77
C ARG A 549 -28.22 -9.46 9.11
N GLU A 550 -28.43 -10.30 8.10
CA GLU A 550 -29.11 -11.59 8.23
C GLU A 550 -28.18 -12.71 8.73
N MET A 551 -26.88 -12.64 8.41
CA MET A 551 -25.90 -13.62 8.86
C MET A 551 -25.48 -13.39 10.32
N GLN A 552 -25.51 -14.48 11.09
CA GLN A 552 -25.00 -14.51 12.45
C GLN A 552 -23.46 -14.59 12.47
N PRO A 553 -22.79 -14.11 13.53
CA PRO A 553 -21.35 -14.32 13.71
C PRO A 553 -20.99 -15.81 13.65
N GLY A 554 -20.01 -16.16 12.83
CA GLY A 554 -19.54 -17.54 12.65
C GLY A 554 -20.24 -18.34 11.54
N GLU A 555 -21.35 -17.84 10.99
CA GLU A 555 -21.96 -18.43 9.79
C GLU A 555 -21.10 -18.16 8.55
N GLN A 556 -21.19 -19.07 7.58
CA GLN A 556 -20.54 -18.93 6.28
C GLN A 556 -21.58 -18.89 5.16
N PHE A 557 -21.27 -18.10 4.14
CA PHE A 557 -22.02 -18.12 2.88
C PHE A 557 -21.21 -18.74 1.75
N ILE A 558 -21.88 -19.19 0.70
CA ILE A 558 -21.26 -19.61 -0.57
C ILE A 558 -21.87 -18.83 -1.73
N THR A 559 -21.07 -18.53 -2.76
CA THR A 559 -21.52 -17.74 -3.92
C THR A 559 -21.05 -18.35 -5.25
N ASN A 560 -21.81 -18.12 -6.33
CA ASN A 560 -21.41 -18.46 -7.69
C ASN A 560 -20.48 -17.40 -8.29
N ARG A 561 -20.45 -16.18 -7.74
CA ARG A 561 -19.58 -15.09 -8.20
C ARG A 561 -18.14 -15.29 -7.71
N ILE A 562 -17.38 -16.12 -8.43
CA ILE A 562 -15.98 -16.40 -8.07
C ILE A 562 -14.93 -15.76 -8.99
N HIS A 563 -15.36 -15.33 -10.18
CA HIS A 563 -14.51 -14.66 -11.15
C HIS A 563 -14.80 -13.16 -11.23
N THR A 564 -13.90 -12.45 -11.91
CA THR A 564 -13.92 -11.00 -12.09
C THR A 564 -14.41 -10.57 -13.46
N GLY A 565 -14.62 -11.51 -14.37
CA GLY A 565 -15.01 -11.26 -15.75
C GLY A 565 -14.62 -12.39 -16.70
N ALA A 566 -14.57 -12.09 -17.99
CA ALA A 566 -14.37 -13.05 -19.09
C ALA A 566 -13.04 -13.82 -19.03
N ALA A 567 -12.06 -13.34 -18.26
CA ALA A 567 -10.77 -14.01 -18.09
C ALA A 567 -10.83 -15.17 -17.08
N LEU A 568 -11.94 -15.33 -16.34
CA LEU A 568 -12.19 -16.43 -15.40
C LEU A 568 -11.06 -16.62 -14.36
N GLU A 569 -10.52 -15.52 -13.83
CA GLU A 569 -9.27 -15.55 -13.06
C GLU A 569 -9.37 -16.07 -11.61
N GLY A 570 -10.59 -16.23 -11.08
CA GLY A 570 -10.80 -16.68 -9.69
C GLY A 570 -10.42 -15.62 -8.65
N LEU A 571 -10.72 -14.35 -8.95
CA LEU A 571 -10.27 -13.16 -8.22
C LEU A 571 -11.41 -12.33 -7.58
N SER A 572 -12.60 -12.90 -7.36
CA SER A 572 -13.69 -12.16 -6.70
C SER A 572 -13.44 -11.95 -5.20
N ASN A 573 -13.70 -10.74 -4.71
CA ASN A 573 -13.51 -10.31 -3.31
C ASN A 573 -14.59 -9.31 -2.84
N VAL A 574 -15.64 -9.15 -3.64
CA VAL A 574 -16.63 -8.08 -3.54
C VAL A 574 -17.63 -8.36 -2.42
N TYR A 575 -18.17 -9.57 -2.34
CA TYR A 575 -19.26 -9.91 -1.43
C TYR A 575 -18.79 -10.00 0.02
N SER A 576 -17.67 -10.69 0.27
CA SER A 576 -17.03 -10.71 1.59
C SER A 576 -16.55 -9.32 2.03
N GLY A 577 -15.98 -8.53 1.12
CA GLY A 577 -15.55 -7.16 1.40
C GLY A 577 -16.71 -6.22 1.76
N LEU A 578 -17.81 -6.27 1.01
CA LEU A 578 -18.96 -5.40 1.24
C LEU A 578 -19.81 -5.80 2.45
N SER A 579 -20.01 -7.10 2.65
CA SER A 579 -20.84 -7.61 3.75
C SER A 579 -20.08 -7.74 5.08
N GLY A 580 -18.75 -7.88 5.03
CA GLY A 580 -17.94 -8.25 6.19
C GLY A 580 -18.24 -9.66 6.71
N ARG A 581 -18.85 -10.53 5.90
CA ARG A 581 -19.20 -11.90 6.26
C ARG A 581 -18.24 -12.91 5.65
N GLN A 582 -18.10 -14.05 6.32
CA GLN A 582 -17.21 -15.13 5.92
C GLN A 582 -17.83 -15.89 4.74
N CYS A 583 -17.10 -15.97 3.63
CA CYS A 583 -17.41 -16.85 2.51
C CYS A 583 -16.66 -18.18 2.66
N TYR A 584 -17.27 -19.27 2.22
CA TYR A 584 -16.63 -20.57 2.03
C TYR A 584 -15.49 -20.46 1.02
N MET A 585 -15.79 -19.87 -0.15
CA MET A 585 -14.84 -19.54 -1.20
C MET A 585 -15.47 -18.48 -2.12
N GLU A 586 -14.96 -17.26 -2.10
CA GLU A 586 -15.31 -16.22 -3.07
C GLU A 586 -14.24 -16.10 -4.16
N GLY A 587 -12.98 -16.33 -3.85
CA GLY A 587 -11.89 -16.28 -4.81
C GLY A 587 -10.74 -17.14 -4.33
N PHE A 588 -9.95 -17.68 -5.25
CA PHE A 588 -8.91 -18.65 -4.93
C PHE A 588 -7.51 -18.20 -5.33
N LYS A 589 -7.34 -17.31 -6.32
CA LYS A 589 -6.02 -16.94 -6.82
C LYS A 589 -5.16 -16.22 -5.75
N TYR A 590 -5.75 -15.32 -4.97
CA TYR A 590 -5.05 -14.71 -3.83
C TYR A 590 -4.93 -15.63 -2.63
N ALA A 591 -5.86 -16.57 -2.44
CA ALA A 591 -5.74 -17.56 -1.38
C ALA A 591 -4.50 -18.45 -1.61
N ILE A 592 -4.30 -18.91 -2.86
CA ILE A 592 -3.12 -19.69 -3.25
C ILE A 592 -1.84 -18.85 -3.13
N SER A 593 -1.82 -17.65 -3.71
CA SER A 593 -0.59 -16.85 -3.80
C SER A 593 -0.18 -16.14 -2.51
N ASN A 594 -1.13 -15.82 -1.62
CA ASN A 594 -0.88 -15.01 -0.42
C ASN A 594 -1.14 -15.73 0.91
N LEU A 595 -1.99 -16.76 0.94
CA LEU A 595 -2.37 -17.46 2.18
C LEU A 595 -1.80 -18.88 2.28
N GLY A 596 -1.16 -19.38 1.22
CA GLY A 596 -0.58 -20.73 1.18
C GLY A 596 -1.60 -21.85 0.96
N VAL A 597 -2.79 -21.54 0.43
CA VAL A 597 -3.76 -22.56 -0.01
C VAL A 597 -3.16 -23.41 -1.14
N THR A 598 -3.33 -24.73 -1.11
CA THR A 598 -2.88 -25.59 -2.19
C THR A 598 -3.82 -25.48 -3.40
N SER A 599 -3.29 -25.63 -4.61
CA SER A 599 -4.12 -25.66 -5.83
C SER A 599 -5.15 -26.79 -5.80
N GLU A 600 -4.84 -27.89 -5.12
CA GLU A 600 -5.74 -29.04 -4.94
C GLU A 600 -6.94 -28.69 -4.06
N GLU A 601 -6.71 -28.01 -2.94
CA GLU A 601 -7.80 -27.57 -2.07
C GLU A 601 -8.68 -26.53 -2.77
N ALA A 602 -8.07 -25.56 -3.45
CA ALA A 602 -8.80 -24.58 -4.24
C ALA A 602 -9.68 -25.25 -5.30
N ALA A 603 -9.14 -26.21 -6.04
CA ALA A 603 -9.90 -26.98 -7.03
C ALA A 603 -11.05 -27.77 -6.39
N ALA A 604 -10.82 -28.42 -5.24
CA ALA A 604 -11.87 -29.15 -4.53
C ALA A 604 -13.03 -28.24 -4.09
N ARG A 605 -12.74 -27.01 -3.63
CA ARG A 605 -13.78 -26.03 -3.26
C ARG A 605 -14.53 -25.49 -4.48
N VAL A 606 -13.84 -25.30 -5.61
CA VAL A 606 -14.49 -24.97 -6.89
C VAL A 606 -15.46 -26.07 -7.31
N GLU A 607 -15.05 -27.33 -7.28
CA GLU A 607 -15.92 -28.46 -7.63
C GLU A 607 -17.10 -28.61 -6.67
N THR A 608 -16.90 -28.31 -5.37
CA THR A 608 -18.00 -28.26 -4.39
C THR A 608 -19.02 -27.17 -4.76
N ALA A 609 -18.55 -25.97 -5.10
CA ALA A 609 -19.41 -24.88 -5.53
C ALA A 609 -20.13 -25.21 -6.85
N LYS A 610 -19.45 -25.81 -7.83
CA LYS A 610 -20.09 -26.29 -9.07
C LYS A 610 -21.18 -27.32 -8.80
N THR A 611 -20.92 -28.27 -7.91
CA THR A 611 -21.91 -29.29 -7.52
C THR A 611 -23.15 -28.65 -6.92
N LEU A 612 -22.98 -27.64 -6.06
CA LEU A 612 -24.10 -26.90 -5.48
C LEU A 612 -24.87 -26.09 -6.53
N PHE A 613 -24.18 -25.31 -7.37
CA PHE A 613 -24.86 -24.42 -8.32
C PHE A 613 -25.41 -25.13 -9.58
N SER A 614 -24.98 -26.36 -9.85
CA SER A 614 -25.57 -27.24 -10.86
C SER A 614 -26.83 -28.00 -10.38
N ALA A 615 -27.20 -27.86 -9.11
CA ALA A 615 -28.37 -28.50 -8.54
C ALA A 615 -29.67 -28.08 -9.25
N GLN A 616 -30.52 -29.05 -9.53
CA GLN A 616 -31.77 -28.84 -10.26
C GLN A 616 -32.92 -28.42 -9.34
N THR A 617 -32.80 -28.67 -8.03
CA THR A 617 -33.81 -28.31 -7.02
C THR A 617 -33.15 -27.73 -5.76
N GLY A 618 -33.91 -26.99 -4.96
CA GLY A 618 -33.45 -26.44 -3.68
C GLY A 618 -33.01 -27.53 -2.69
N ALA A 619 -33.69 -28.68 -2.68
CA ALA A 619 -33.31 -29.83 -1.87
C ALA A 619 -31.94 -30.42 -2.26
N GLN A 620 -31.63 -30.49 -3.56
CA GLN A 620 -30.31 -30.92 -4.03
C GLN A 620 -29.24 -29.90 -3.65
N ALA A 621 -29.52 -28.61 -3.82
CA ALA A 621 -28.60 -27.54 -3.41
C ALA A 621 -28.32 -27.57 -1.90
N ALA A 622 -29.36 -27.77 -1.08
CA ALA A 622 -29.24 -27.90 0.38
C ALA A 622 -28.38 -29.12 0.79
N GLN A 623 -28.52 -30.25 0.08
CA GLN A 623 -27.70 -31.45 0.33
C GLN A 623 -26.24 -31.28 -0.10
N ALA A 624 -25.97 -30.43 -1.10
CA ALA A 624 -24.63 -30.15 -1.60
C ALA A 624 -23.88 -29.09 -0.78
N LEU A 625 -24.50 -28.53 0.27
CA LEU A 625 -23.86 -27.52 1.11
C LEU A 625 -22.64 -28.09 1.85
N PRO A 626 -21.49 -27.39 1.83
CA PRO A 626 -20.36 -27.76 2.66
C PRO A 626 -20.70 -27.62 4.15
N GLU A 627 -20.00 -28.38 4.98
CA GLU A 627 -20.13 -28.26 6.44
C GLU A 627 -19.84 -26.82 6.89
N GLY A 628 -20.74 -26.28 7.72
CA GLY A 628 -20.61 -24.93 8.27
C GLY A 628 -21.10 -23.80 7.36
N VAL A 629 -21.65 -24.09 6.17
CA VAL A 629 -22.30 -23.12 5.30
C VAL A 629 -23.81 -23.16 5.48
N GLN A 630 -24.43 -22.00 5.78
CA GLN A 630 -25.87 -21.88 6.03
C GLN A 630 -26.58 -20.99 5.00
N VAL A 631 -25.82 -20.17 4.26
CA VAL A 631 -26.36 -19.14 3.37
C VAL A 631 -25.81 -19.32 1.96
N ILE A 632 -26.67 -19.21 0.96
CA ILE A 632 -26.30 -19.24 -0.45
C ILE A 632 -26.59 -17.86 -1.04
N VAL A 633 -25.60 -17.26 -1.70
CA VAL A 633 -25.74 -16.00 -2.42
C VAL A 633 -25.59 -16.28 -3.91
N TYR A 634 -26.67 -16.11 -4.65
CA TYR A 634 -26.69 -16.32 -6.10
C TYR A 634 -26.66 -14.97 -6.84
N SER A 635 -25.61 -14.76 -7.63
CA SER A 635 -25.48 -13.63 -8.55
C SER A 635 -26.09 -13.99 -9.90
N LYS A 636 -27.24 -13.39 -10.21
CA LYS A 636 -27.91 -13.49 -11.51
C LYS A 636 -27.02 -12.89 -12.60
N HIS A 637 -26.42 -11.74 -12.33
CA HIS A 637 -25.57 -11.02 -13.27
C HIS A 637 -24.32 -11.82 -13.68
N ALA A 638 -23.62 -12.44 -12.72
CA ALA A 638 -22.47 -13.31 -13.03
C ALA A 638 -22.88 -14.51 -13.91
N SER A 639 -24.03 -15.11 -13.57
CA SER A 639 -24.58 -16.28 -14.27
C SER A 639 -25.01 -15.95 -15.70
N GLN A 640 -25.74 -14.86 -15.90
CA GLN A 640 -26.16 -14.37 -17.22
C GLN A 640 -24.98 -14.02 -18.13
N SER A 641 -23.87 -13.58 -17.54
CA SER A 641 -22.63 -13.28 -18.27
C SER A 641 -21.81 -14.54 -18.60
N GLY A 642 -22.13 -15.69 -17.99
CA GLY A 642 -21.32 -16.91 -18.05
C GLY A 642 -19.97 -16.77 -17.34
N TRP A 643 -19.85 -15.83 -16.40
CA TRP A 643 -18.62 -15.53 -15.65
C TRP A 643 -18.75 -15.89 -14.16
N ASP A 644 -19.66 -16.81 -13.85
CA ASP A 644 -19.80 -17.43 -12.54
C ASP A 644 -19.05 -18.77 -12.49
N VAL A 645 -19.16 -19.49 -11.36
CA VAL A 645 -18.49 -20.78 -11.12
C VAL A 645 -18.84 -21.88 -12.13
N LEU A 646 -19.97 -21.72 -12.84
CA LEU A 646 -20.44 -22.67 -13.85
C LEU A 646 -19.90 -22.34 -15.26
N GLU A 647 -19.22 -21.21 -15.44
CA GLU A 647 -18.53 -20.82 -16.68
C GLU A 647 -19.41 -20.95 -17.94
N GLY A 648 -20.70 -20.64 -17.82
CA GLY A 648 -21.67 -20.66 -18.92
C GLY A 648 -22.63 -21.85 -18.94
N GLU A 649 -22.51 -22.79 -18.00
CA GLU A 649 -23.55 -23.81 -17.78
C GLU A 649 -24.78 -23.21 -17.06
N PRO A 650 -26.01 -23.68 -17.36
CA PRO A 650 -27.22 -23.11 -16.79
C PRO A 650 -27.34 -23.39 -15.28
N CYS A 651 -27.73 -22.38 -14.52
CA CYS A 651 -28.11 -22.49 -13.11
C CYS A 651 -29.62 -22.33 -12.96
N LEU A 652 -30.27 -23.18 -12.16
CA LEU A 652 -31.72 -23.13 -11.89
C LEU A 652 -32.05 -22.54 -10.51
N ALA A 653 -31.14 -21.77 -9.93
CA ALA A 653 -31.29 -21.22 -8.58
C ALA A 653 -32.57 -20.38 -8.39
N GLU A 654 -33.06 -19.72 -9.44
CA GLU A 654 -34.33 -18.96 -9.40
C GLU A 654 -35.55 -19.83 -9.04
N SER A 655 -35.48 -21.15 -9.23
CA SER A 655 -36.56 -22.11 -8.91
C SER A 655 -36.41 -22.80 -7.55
N TRP A 656 -35.32 -22.57 -6.82
CA TRP A 656 -35.02 -23.33 -5.59
C TRP A 656 -35.93 -23.00 -4.41
N ALA A 657 -36.62 -21.86 -4.42
CA ALA A 657 -37.53 -21.48 -3.35
C ALA A 657 -38.81 -22.36 -3.30
N ASP A 658 -39.13 -23.06 -4.39
CA ASP A 658 -40.43 -23.71 -4.58
C ASP A 658 -40.58 -25.05 -3.85
N ASP A 659 -39.48 -25.73 -3.49
CA ASP A 659 -39.51 -27.08 -2.88
C ASP A 659 -39.43 -27.09 -1.35
N GLY A 660 -39.26 -25.92 -0.71
CA GLY A 660 -39.30 -25.73 0.74
C GLY A 660 -38.04 -26.17 1.50
N ALA A 661 -37.00 -26.67 0.83
CA ALA A 661 -35.74 -27.04 1.47
C ALA A 661 -34.81 -25.84 1.74
N LEU A 662 -34.97 -24.77 0.97
CA LEU A 662 -34.28 -23.50 1.14
C LEU A 662 -35.31 -22.38 1.34
N SER A 663 -35.01 -21.45 2.25
CA SER A 663 -35.81 -20.24 2.45
C SER A 663 -35.20 -19.08 1.67
N LEU A 664 -36.00 -18.43 0.81
CA LEU A 664 -35.58 -17.20 0.14
C LEU A 664 -35.66 -16.04 1.14
N VAL A 665 -34.50 -15.48 1.49
CA VAL A 665 -34.35 -14.39 2.48
C VAL A 665 -34.43 -13.03 1.79
N PHE A 666 -33.87 -12.93 0.58
CA PHE A 666 -33.83 -11.68 -0.17
C PHE A 666 -33.73 -11.96 -1.67
N GLU A 667 -34.38 -11.12 -2.47
CA GLU A 667 -34.27 -11.13 -3.92
C GLU A 667 -34.34 -9.70 -4.46
N ASN A 668 -33.48 -9.39 -5.42
CA ASN A 668 -33.60 -8.23 -6.29
C ASN A 668 -33.21 -8.59 -7.74
N GLU A 669 -32.99 -7.57 -8.56
CA GLU A 669 -32.68 -7.70 -9.99
C GLU A 669 -31.39 -8.50 -10.25
N ASP A 670 -30.40 -8.42 -9.35
CA ASP A 670 -29.06 -8.99 -9.57
C ASP A 670 -28.70 -10.14 -8.63
N VAL A 671 -29.34 -10.24 -7.45
CA VAL A 671 -28.94 -11.18 -6.39
C VAL A 671 -30.15 -11.86 -5.73
N MET A 672 -29.99 -13.14 -5.42
CA MET A 672 -30.85 -13.90 -4.51
C MET A 672 -30.05 -14.41 -3.32
N ILE A 673 -30.62 -14.37 -2.12
CA ILE A 673 -30.03 -14.91 -0.89
C ILE A 673 -30.96 -15.98 -0.34
N PHE A 674 -30.45 -17.21 -0.25
CA PHE A 674 -31.16 -18.33 0.34
C PHE A 674 -30.53 -18.72 1.67
N ARG A 675 -31.34 -19.25 2.59
CA ARG A 675 -30.87 -19.85 3.84
C ARG A 675 -31.36 -21.29 3.95
N ALA A 676 -30.44 -22.18 4.26
CA ALA A 676 -30.75 -23.57 4.57
C ALA A 676 -31.52 -23.67 5.89
N ALA A 677 -32.51 -24.56 5.93
CA ALA A 677 -33.40 -24.77 7.07
C ALA A 677 -32.69 -25.40 8.28
#